data_AF-A0A8D1T9J8-F1
#
_entry.id   AF-A0A8D1T9J8-F1
#
_cell.length_a   1.000
_cell.length_b   1.000
_cell.length_c   1.000
_cell.angle_alpha   90.00
_cell.angle_beta   90.00
_cell.angle_gamma   90.00
#
_symmetry.space_group_name_H-M   'P 1'
#
loop_
_entity.id
_entity.type
_entity.pdbx_description
1 polymer ?
#
loop_
_entity_poly.entity_id
_entity_poly.type
_entity_poly.pdbx_seq_one_letter_code
_entity_poly.pdbx_strand_id
1 'polypeptide(L)'
;MATRRDQRLLAAGVPAAEMPPPPGPQDQALDALLARKEEEWRALQARRWQVQEAALQDAQRQLEEAQAKLRRLQEDFVYNLQVLEERDRELERYDAAFARARGLEEARQAEVSELQIEVAKLRQALAREARRLEDAQQQQEQRLREHRLELERVHSDRNSELDQQQEQYRNLKWKLERRLEELDGELALQRQELLQEFESEMQKREHGFRLQADSMSNVVRAHELKVKLLNKELAALREARAQAAESLQSTEAARAELAGQLQRKELELRDLAAVKDARIKDLEGTLRWARDTRKKEEETLRRKHEELDRLARERDAALAAAESAHEEQLRAAEARALELQARCEGLEVQLRRAEWGQTAASRERDATIDKLREDASALKSAWDAEVARLSREMTAQDLQVQSLREKEGELKAQLARCQQDVGRYKQQLSLAAEREQSLEREKVQLELDWQRRCDGVEREQYQRSEDLIQGLTAARDQAAAKLQEAERVLHEQDVVLKAVTRERDQALQALRTHGPRPEEAQTLLRPREEETGTGSPALAVQQLQEQNASLRSVIAQMRQEMETLSDQMLPPARLGAGAPEATQDPKAAADPTVPGYVLALEAEMRHLKHKFKTLEEHLEVSEPWKTPSSCAGAQPGVPASADAAGGAVPGDSPSAGLALRKLRDRARLLNFLVARLRRKVLQEPLDVDTVQRELPHELDQMHLEVLQLRRQVAELEQHLGAARKEGGDTLDTAGLGAEVGALCRSQLGPGHLALPLLPLAGLPSHLRPPGLRVPGFKPGGSLHT
;
A
#
# COMPACT_ATOMS: atom_id res chain seq x y z
N MET A 1 -19.79 98.82 -84.39
CA MET A 1 -19.40 100.25 -84.29
C MET A 1 -18.35 100.51 -85.38
N ALA A 2 -18.52 101.21 -86.50
CA ALA A 2 -19.48 102.22 -86.98
C ALA A 2 -18.95 103.68 -86.97
N THR A 3 -18.23 104.08 -88.03
CA THR A 3 -18.03 105.44 -88.61
C THR A 3 -17.14 105.26 -89.89
N ARG A 4 -17.32 105.84 -91.09
CA ARG A 4 -17.64 107.22 -91.59
C ARG A 4 -16.54 108.22 -91.19
N ARG A 5 -15.94 109.10 -92.01
CA ARG A 5 -16.14 109.66 -93.39
C ARG A 5 -14.74 109.95 -94.00
N ASP A 6 -14.46 110.32 -95.27
CA ASP A 6 -15.07 110.31 -96.62
C ASP A 6 -13.87 110.54 -97.60
N GLN A 7 -13.73 109.91 -98.77
CA GLN A 7 -14.37 110.19 -100.09
C GLN A 7 -13.98 111.54 -100.77
N ARG A 8 -13.67 111.47 -102.09
CA ARG A 8 -13.60 112.56 -103.13
C ARG A 8 -12.22 113.21 -103.39
N LEU A 9 -11.86 113.67 -104.61
CA LEU A 9 -12.40 113.41 -105.98
C LEU A 9 -11.35 113.76 -107.08
N LEU A 10 -11.69 113.42 -108.32
CA LEU A 10 -11.03 113.76 -109.60
C LEU A 10 -10.64 115.24 -109.76
N ALA A 11 -9.55 115.49 -110.51
CA ALA A 11 -9.57 116.29 -111.75
C ALA A 11 -8.23 116.19 -112.52
N ALA A 12 -8.28 116.36 -113.85
CA ALA A 12 -7.11 116.64 -114.68
C ALA A 12 -7.27 118.03 -115.31
N GLY A 13 -6.17 118.76 -115.51
CA GLY A 13 -6.21 120.09 -116.14
C GLY A 13 -4.87 120.82 -116.08
N VAL A 14 -4.22 120.97 -117.23
CA VAL A 14 -3.04 121.82 -117.42
C VAL A 14 -3.50 123.25 -117.74
N PRO A 15 -2.87 124.27 -117.15
CA PRO A 15 -2.59 125.51 -117.86
C PRO A 15 -1.08 125.70 -118.10
N ALA A 16 -0.75 126.54 -119.07
CA ALA A 16 0.63 126.77 -119.52
C ALA A 16 1.38 127.79 -118.65
N ALA A 17 2.66 127.97 -118.97
CA ALA A 17 3.58 128.87 -118.28
C ALA A 17 3.13 130.34 -118.29
N GLU A 18 3.23 130.98 -117.13
CA GLU A 18 3.64 132.39 -117.00
C GLU A 18 4.92 132.44 -116.17
N MET A 19 5.83 133.37 -116.51
CA MET A 19 7.14 133.55 -115.87
C MET A 19 7.12 134.78 -114.93
N PRO A 20 7.25 134.59 -113.60
CA PRO A 20 7.64 135.66 -112.69
C PRO A 20 9.16 135.98 -112.83
N PRO A 21 9.62 137.16 -112.35
CA PRO A 21 11.01 137.58 -112.47
C PRO A 21 11.96 136.81 -111.52
N PRO A 22 13.29 136.84 -111.78
CA PRO A 22 14.27 136.09 -110.98
C PRO A 22 14.41 136.65 -109.54
N PRO A 23 14.40 135.78 -108.50
CA PRO A 23 14.71 136.16 -107.13
C PRO A 23 16.21 136.46 -106.93
N GLY A 24 16.54 137.14 -105.83
CA GLY A 24 17.89 137.63 -105.56
C GLY A 24 18.81 136.60 -104.87
N PRO A 25 20.12 136.90 -104.74
CA PRO A 25 21.08 135.99 -104.10
C PRO A 25 20.91 135.83 -102.57
N GLN A 26 19.84 136.39 -101.98
CA GLN A 26 19.50 136.19 -100.57
C GLN A 26 18.49 135.05 -100.37
N ASP A 27 17.57 134.84 -101.32
CA ASP A 27 16.53 133.81 -101.24
C ASP A 27 17.15 132.40 -101.30
N GLN A 28 18.15 132.21 -102.18
CA GLN A 28 18.92 130.96 -102.31
C GLN A 28 19.61 130.51 -101.00
N ALA A 29 19.96 131.46 -100.11
CA ALA A 29 20.58 131.15 -98.82
C ALA A 29 19.52 130.73 -97.78
N LEU A 30 18.30 131.27 -97.87
CA LEU A 30 17.16 130.81 -97.08
C LEU A 30 16.69 129.43 -97.54
N ASP A 31 16.56 129.19 -98.84
CA ASP A 31 16.20 127.90 -99.41
C ASP A 31 17.18 126.78 -98.99
N ALA A 32 18.48 127.06 -98.99
CA ALA A 32 19.50 126.10 -98.53
C ALA A 32 19.41 125.80 -97.01
N LEU A 33 18.95 126.74 -96.19
CA LEU A 33 18.69 126.53 -94.76
C LEU A 33 17.36 125.81 -94.52
N LEU A 34 16.33 126.11 -95.31
CA LEU A 34 15.06 125.39 -95.30
C LEU A 34 15.26 123.93 -95.70
N ALA A 35 15.96 123.65 -96.81
CA ALA A 35 16.30 122.29 -97.24
C ALA A 35 17.01 121.49 -96.13
N ARG A 36 18.02 122.07 -95.46
CA ARG A 36 18.70 121.45 -94.31
C ARG A 36 17.76 121.21 -93.12
N LYS A 37 16.87 122.15 -92.82
CA LYS A 37 15.89 122.01 -91.73
C LYS A 37 14.80 120.99 -92.05
N GLU A 38 14.43 120.85 -93.32
CA GLU A 38 13.57 119.76 -93.79
C GLU A 38 14.30 118.41 -93.76
N GLU A 39 15.59 118.34 -94.11
CA GLU A 39 16.42 117.14 -93.96
C GLU A 39 16.55 116.72 -92.49
N GLU A 40 16.85 117.64 -91.59
CA GLU A 40 16.83 117.43 -90.14
C GLU A 40 15.44 116.96 -89.65
N TRP A 41 14.36 117.57 -90.14
CA TRP A 41 12.99 117.21 -89.78
C TRP A 41 12.60 115.82 -90.32
N ARG A 42 12.95 115.49 -91.57
CA ARG A 42 12.80 114.15 -92.17
C ARG A 42 13.60 113.11 -91.41
N ALA A 43 14.83 113.41 -91.01
CA ALA A 43 15.68 112.53 -90.20
C ALA A 43 15.12 112.35 -88.78
N LEU A 44 14.58 113.40 -88.15
CA LEU A 44 13.91 113.32 -86.85
C LEU A 44 12.57 112.56 -86.95
N GLN A 45 11.82 112.69 -88.05
CA GLN A 45 10.64 111.86 -88.32
C GLN A 45 11.02 110.40 -88.53
N ALA A 46 12.02 110.10 -89.36
CA ALA A 46 12.51 108.74 -89.58
C ALA A 46 13.02 108.12 -88.28
N ARG A 47 13.73 108.87 -87.43
CA ARG A 47 14.17 108.39 -86.10
C ARG A 47 13.00 108.19 -85.14
N ARG A 48 12.00 109.07 -85.14
CA ARG A 48 10.75 108.88 -84.35
C ARG A 48 10.00 107.63 -84.80
N TRP A 49 9.87 107.44 -86.11
CA TRP A 49 9.25 106.27 -86.73
C TRP A 49 10.00 104.98 -86.34
N GLN A 50 11.33 104.92 -86.53
CA GLN A 50 12.16 103.78 -86.14
C GLN A 50 12.06 103.44 -84.63
N VAL A 51 12.03 104.45 -83.76
CA VAL A 51 11.86 104.24 -82.31
C VAL A 51 10.45 103.76 -81.96
N GLN A 52 9.42 104.23 -82.68
CA GLN A 52 8.05 103.74 -82.53
C GLN A 52 7.87 102.32 -83.08
N GLU A 53 8.46 102.00 -84.23
CA GLU A 53 8.51 100.63 -84.78
C GLU A 53 9.23 99.67 -83.84
N ALA A 54 10.39 100.04 -83.31
CA ALA A 54 11.12 99.23 -82.34
C ALA A 54 10.30 99.00 -81.07
N ALA A 55 9.70 100.05 -80.50
CA ALA A 55 8.84 99.92 -79.32
C ALA A 55 7.58 99.07 -79.59
N LEU A 56 7.01 99.13 -80.80
CA LEU A 56 5.89 98.27 -81.21
C LEU A 56 6.33 96.81 -81.39
N GLN A 57 7.51 96.56 -81.98
CA GLN A 57 8.08 95.21 -82.12
C GLN A 57 8.43 94.61 -80.76
N ASP A 58 8.99 95.38 -79.83
CA ASP A 58 9.28 94.90 -78.47
C ASP A 58 8.01 94.68 -77.66
N ALA A 59 6.98 95.51 -77.80
CA ALA A 59 5.67 95.25 -77.22
C ALA A 59 4.98 94.00 -77.83
N GLN A 60 5.16 93.75 -79.13
CA GLN A 60 4.70 92.51 -79.79
C GLN A 60 5.44 91.28 -79.25
N ARG A 61 6.77 91.32 -79.16
CA ARG A 61 7.59 90.26 -78.55
C ARG A 61 7.16 89.97 -77.10
N GLN A 62 6.97 91.01 -76.29
CA GLN A 62 6.49 90.86 -74.91
C GLN A 62 5.09 90.25 -74.83
N LEU A 63 4.19 90.60 -75.76
CA LEU A 63 2.86 90.01 -75.86
C LEU A 63 2.91 88.55 -76.31
N GLU A 64 3.75 88.20 -77.29
CA GLU A 64 3.98 86.82 -77.74
C GLU A 64 4.59 85.96 -76.63
N GLU A 65 5.59 86.49 -75.91
CA GLU A 65 6.16 85.86 -74.72
C GLU A 65 5.11 85.65 -73.61
N ALA A 66 4.27 86.65 -73.33
CA ALA A 66 3.22 86.55 -72.33
C ALA A 66 2.16 85.51 -72.73
N GLN A 67 1.78 85.45 -74.01
CA GLN A 67 0.92 84.41 -74.55
C GLN A 67 1.56 83.02 -74.48
N ALA A 68 2.86 82.88 -74.76
CA ALA A 68 3.57 81.61 -74.66
C ALA A 68 3.69 81.14 -73.19
N LYS A 69 3.95 82.06 -72.25
CA LYS A 69 3.94 81.79 -70.81
C LYS A 69 2.54 81.38 -70.32
N LEU A 70 1.48 82.04 -70.81
CA LEU A 70 0.10 81.68 -70.52
C LEU A 70 -0.31 80.31 -71.08
N ARG A 71 0.10 79.97 -72.31
CA ARG A 71 -0.17 78.64 -72.92
C ARG A 71 0.50 77.52 -72.13
N ARG A 72 1.78 77.67 -71.78
CA ARG A 72 2.49 76.72 -70.89
C ARG A 72 1.78 76.55 -69.55
N LEU A 73 1.38 77.66 -68.91
CA LEU A 73 0.65 77.61 -67.64
C LEU A 73 -0.74 76.93 -67.79
N GLN A 74 -1.40 77.07 -68.95
CA GLN A 74 -2.65 76.34 -69.25
C GLN A 74 -2.40 74.85 -69.49
N GLU A 75 -1.33 74.48 -70.19
CA GLU A 75 -0.87 73.10 -70.37
C GLU A 75 -0.53 72.46 -69.02
N ASP A 76 0.22 73.17 -68.17
CA ASP A 76 0.54 72.77 -66.79
C ASP A 76 -0.74 72.61 -65.93
N PHE A 77 -1.71 73.52 -66.03
CA PHE A 77 -2.98 73.39 -65.29
C PHE A 77 -3.79 72.17 -65.74
N VAL A 78 -3.87 71.90 -67.04
CA VAL A 78 -4.58 70.72 -67.59
C VAL A 78 -3.87 69.43 -67.16
N TYR A 79 -2.53 69.39 -67.19
CA TYR A 79 -1.76 68.26 -66.69
C TYR A 79 -1.96 68.02 -65.19
N ASN A 80 -1.92 69.08 -64.37
CA ASN A 80 -2.17 68.97 -62.93
C ASN A 80 -3.60 68.48 -62.62
N LEU A 81 -4.60 68.89 -63.41
CA LEU A 81 -5.97 68.37 -63.28
C LEU A 81 -6.05 66.88 -63.63
N GLN A 82 -5.39 66.44 -64.71
CA GLN A 82 -5.33 65.02 -65.09
C GLN A 82 -4.67 64.16 -63.99
N VAL A 83 -3.56 64.63 -63.41
CA VAL A 83 -2.88 63.94 -62.30
C VAL A 83 -3.73 63.89 -61.03
N LEU A 84 -4.62 64.87 -60.80
CA LEU A 84 -5.60 64.80 -59.72
C LEU A 84 -6.69 63.77 -60.01
N GLU A 85 -7.29 63.77 -61.21
CA GLU A 85 -8.29 62.76 -61.58
C GLU A 85 -7.72 61.32 -61.53
N GLU A 86 -6.45 61.12 -61.90
CA GLU A 86 -5.77 59.83 -61.80
C GLU A 86 -5.63 59.39 -60.33
N ARG A 87 -5.25 60.31 -59.43
CA ARG A 87 -5.17 60.04 -57.99
C ARG A 87 -6.53 59.76 -57.37
N ASP A 88 -7.57 60.50 -57.74
CA ASP A 88 -8.93 60.25 -57.25
C ASP A 88 -9.41 58.86 -57.67
N ARG A 89 -9.18 58.46 -58.93
CA ARG A 89 -9.45 57.10 -59.43
C ARG A 89 -8.59 56.03 -58.74
N GLU A 90 -7.40 56.36 -58.27
CA GLU A 90 -6.57 55.44 -57.46
C GLU A 90 -7.09 55.32 -56.04
N LEU A 91 -7.49 56.42 -55.40
CA LEU A 91 -8.13 56.41 -54.08
C LEU A 91 -9.43 55.60 -54.11
N GLU A 92 -10.29 55.79 -55.11
CA GLU A 92 -11.50 54.96 -55.32
C GLU A 92 -11.17 53.46 -55.43
N ARG A 93 -10.08 53.09 -56.11
CA ARG A 93 -9.63 51.68 -56.21
C ARG A 93 -9.16 51.16 -54.85
N TYR A 94 -8.43 51.96 -54.07
CA TYR A 94 -7.96 51.61 -52.74
C TYR A 94 -9.12 51.48 -51.74
N ASP A 95 -10.07 52.42 -51.72
CA ASP A 95 -11.27 52.36 -50.89
C ASP A 95 -12.13 51.14 -51.25
N ALA A 96 -12.33 50.86 -52.55
CA ALA A 96 -13.04 49.66 -52.98
C ALA A 96 -12.29 48.36 -52.62
N ALA A 97 -10.95 48.37 -52.64
CA ALA A 97 -10.15 47.22 -52.19
C ALA A 97 -10.21 47.03 -50.67
N PHE A 98 -10.20 48.12 -49.91
CA PHE A 98 -10.28 48.15 -48.45
C PHE A 98 -11.68 47.73 -47.95
N ALA A 99 -12.75 48.18 -48.61
CA ALA A 99 -14.11 47.72 -48.36
C ALA A 99 -14.27 46.21 -48.64
N ARG A 100 -13.70 45.69 -49.73
CA ARG A 100 -13.67 44.24 -50.01
C ARG A 100 -12.85 43.47 -48.95
N ALA A 101 -11.71 44.00 -48.52
CA ALA A 101 -10.89 43.39 -47.48
C ALA A 101 -11.62 43.33 -46.13
N ARG A 102 -12.27 44.42 -45.72
CA ARG A 102 -13.13 44.46 -44.52
C ARG A 102 -14.28 43.47 -44.58
N GLY A 103 -15.04 43.42 -45.67
CA GLY A 103 -16.14 42.46 -45.81
C GLY A 103 -15.68 40.99 -45.76
N LEU A 104 -14.48 40.68 -46.25
CA LEU A 104 -13.87 39.35 -46.11
C LEU A 104 -13.38 39.08 -44.69
N GLU A 105 -12.96 40.09 -43.94
CA GLU A 105 -12.59 39.97 -42.53
C GLU A 105 -13.84 39.78 -41.65
N GLU A 106 -14.88 40.59 -41.86
CA GLU A 106 -16.18 40.49 -41.19
C GLU A 106 -16.83 39.11 -41.44
N ALA A 107 -16.78 38.59 -42.67
CA ALA A 107 -17.23 37.23 -42.97
C ALA A 107 -16.46 36.17 -42.19
N ARG A 108 -15.12 36.27 -42.13
CA ARG A 108 -14.28 35.35 -41.32
C ARG A 108 -14.53 35.49 -39.82
N GLN A 109 -14.82 36.70 -39.32
CA GLN A 109 -15.20 36.92 -37.93
C GLN A 109 -16.57 36.28 -37.61
N ALA A 110 -17.50 36.26 -38.56
CA ALA A 110 -18.75 35.51 -38.45
C ALA A 110 -18.52 33.99 -38.46
N GLU A 111 -17.77 33.44 -39.43
CA GLU A 111 -17.37 32.02 -39.48
C GLU A 111 -16.69 31.56 -38.16
N VAL A 112 -15.75 32.36 -37.65
CA VAL A 112 -15.08 32.11 -36.37
C VAL A 112 -16.05 32.16 -35.19
N SER A 113 -17.05 33.04 -35.22
CA SER A 113 -18.08 33.13 -34.17
C SER A 113 -19.02 31.92 -34.20
N GLU A 114 -19.42 31.45 -35.38
CA GLU A 114 -20.22 30.23 -35.56
C GLU A 114 -19.44 29.00 -35.06
N LEU A 115 -18.18 28.85 -35.48
CA LEU A 115 -17.30 27.77 -35.01
C LEU A 115 -17.05 27.83 -33.49
N GLN A 116 -16.94 29.01 -32.88
CA GLN A 116 -16.87 29.15 -31.42
C GLN A 116 -18.15 28.67 -30.73
N ILE A 117 -19.32 28.97 -31.30
CA ILE A 117 -20.62 28.48 -30.81
C ILE A 117 -20.73 26.96 -30.97
N GLU A 118 -20.25 26.38 -32.07
CA GLU A 118 -20.19 24.92 -32.26
C GLU A 118 -19.25 24.23 -31.28
N VAL A 119 -18.04 24.77 -31.08
CA VAL A 119 -17.10 24.28 -30.06
C VAL A 119 -17.70 24.39 -28.66
N ALA A 120 -18.49 25.42 -28.34
CA ALA A 120 -19.21 25.53 -27.09
C ALA A 120 -20.32 24.46 -26.94
N LYS A 121 -21.12 24.23 -28.00
CA LYS A 121 -22.13 23.15 -28.04
C LYS A 121 -21.49 21.77 -27.85
N LEU A 122 -20.37 21.49 -28.53
CA LEU A 122 -19.65 20.23 -28.44
C LEU A 122 -19.00 20.02 -27.06
N ARG A 123 -18.40 21.06 -26.46
CA ARG A 123 -17.92 21.02 -25.07
C ARG A 123 -19.05 20.74 -24.08
N GLN A 124 -20.24 21.33 -24.28
CA GLN A 124 -21.41 21.05 -23.45
C GLN A 124 -21.93 19.61 -23.65
N ALA A 125 -21.92 19.07 -24.87
CA ALA A 125 -22.27 17.69 -25.14
C ALA A 125 -21.28 16.72 -24.47
N LEU A 126 -19.98 16.93 -24.63
CA LEU A 126 -18.92 16.15 -23.98
C LEU A 126 -19.06 16.15 -22.45
N ALA A 127 -19.35 17.31 -21.84
CA ALA A 127 -19.60 17.43 -20.41
C ALA A 127 -20.88 16.73 -19.93
N ARG A 128 -21.88 16.52 -20.81
CA ARG A 128 -23.07 15.71 -20.50
C ARG A 128 -22.77 14.21 -20.58
N GLU A 129 -22.01 13.77 -21.59
CA GLU A 129 -21.60 12.36 -21.68
C GLU A 129 -20.64 11.96 -20.55
N ALA A 130 -19.70 12.84 -20.17
CA ALA A 130 -18.83 12.62 -19.02
C ALA A 130 -19.63 12.35 -17.73
N ARG A 131 -20.63 13.20 -17.42
CA ARG A 131 -21.52 13.00 -16.27
C ARG A 131 -22.32 11.71 -16.35
N ARG A 132 -22.84 11.33 -17.53
CA ARG A 132 -23.53 10.03 -17.71
C ARG A 132 -22.62 8.84 -17.46
N LEU A 133 -21.34 8.94 -17.81
CA LEU A 133 -20.34 7.91 -17.52
C LEU A 133 -20.02 7.86 -16.03
N GLU A 134 -19.87 9.02 -15.36
CA GLU A 134 -19.72 9.13 -13.90
C GLU A 134 -20.93 8.53 -13.16
N ASP A 135 -22.16 8.87 -13.56
CA ASP A 135 -23.42 8.33 -13.02
C ASP A 135 -23.51 6.81 -13.22
N ALA A 136 -23.15 6.31 -14.40
CA ALA A 136 -23.14 4.88 -14.71
C ALA A 136 -22.07 4.11 -13.93
N GLN A 137 -20.88 4.70 -13.72
CA GLN A 137 -19.84 4.14 -12.87
C GLN A 137 -20.30 4.07 -11.41
N GLN A 138 -20.89 5.15 -10.87
CA GLN A 138 -21.44 5.15 -9.51
C GLN A 138 -22.52 4.08 -9.32
N GLN A 139 -23.41 3.88 -10.31
CA GLN A 139 -24.40 2.79 -10.29
C GLN A 139 -23.75 1.39 -10.33
N GLN A 140 -22.67 1.20 -11.10
CA GLN A 140 -21.92 -0.05 -11.12
C GLN A 140 -21.24 -0.32 -9.76
N GLU A 141 -20.62 0.70 -9.16
CA GLU A 141 -20.04 0.57 -7.82
C GLU A 141 -21.11 0.28 -6.75
N GLN A 142 -22.28 0.92 -6.83
CA GLN A 142 -23.40 0.66 -5.91
C GLN A 142 -23.85 -0.81 -6.00
N ARG A 143 -24.08 -1.34 -7.20
CA ARG A 143 -24.42 -2.77 -7.40
C ARG A 143 -23.32 -3.70 -6.92
N LEU A 144 -22.05 -3.34 -7.10
CA LEU A 144 -20.92 -4.12 -6.57
C LEU A 144 -20.83 -4.07 -5.04
N ARG A 145 -21.27 -2.98 -4.39
CA ARG A 145 -21.42 -2.91 -2.93
C ARG A 145 -22.61 -3.73 -2.44
N GLU A 146 -23.75 -3.66 -3.14
CA GLU A 146 -24.96 -4.44 -2.86
C GLU A 146 -24.66 -5.96 -2.94
N HIS A 147 -24.08 -6.44 -4.05
CA HIS A 147 -23.73 -7.86 -4.21
C HIS A 147 -22.67 -8.35 -3.20
N ARG A 148 -21.77 -7.48 -2.72
CA ARG A 148 -20.86 -7.83 -1.60
C ARG A 148 -21.63 -8.03 -0.30
N LEU A 149 -22.53 -7.11 0.04
CA LEU A 149 -23.39 -7.23 1.23
C LEU A 149 -24.35 -8.43 1.15
N GLU A 150 -24.82 -8.80 -0.05
CA GLU A 150 -25.60 -10.02 -0.29
C GLU A 150 -24.77 -11.28 -0.04
N LEU A 151 -23.54 -11.35 -0.57
CA LEU A 151 -22.62 -12.46 -0.32
C LEU A 151 -22.22 -12.55 1.16
N GLU A 152 -21.95 -11.42 1.82
CA GLU A 152 -21.65 -11.35 3.25
C GLU A 152 -22.82 -11.89 4.11
N ARG A 153 -24.07 -11.55 3.77
CA ARG A 153 -25.27 -12.11 4.41
C ARG A 153 -25.40 -13.62 4.19
N VAL A 154 -25.30 -14.09 2.93
CA VAL A 154 -25.38 -15.52 2.63
C VAL A 154 -24.27 -16.31 3.34
N HIS A 155 -23.07 -15.74 3.48
CA HIS A 155 -21.99 -16.32 4.28
C HIS A 155 -22.27 -16.30 5.79
N SER A 156 -22.81 -15.21 6.36
CA SER A 156 -23.18 -15.17 7.79
C SER A 156 -24.30 -16.14 8.12
N ASP A 157 -25.33 -16.21 7.26
CA ASP A 157 -26.47 -17.11 7.42
C ASP A 157 -25.98 -18.56 7.35
N ARG A 158 -25.18 -18.91 6.32
CA ARG A 158 -24.62 -20.26 6.17
C ARG A 158 -23.65 -20.65 7.29
N ASN A 159 -22.86 -19.72 7.81
CA ASN A 159 -22.03 -19.98 8.98
C ASN A 159 -22.90 -20.24 10.23
N SER A 160 -23.98 -19.48 10.41
CA SER A 160 -24.92 -19.71 11.52
C SER A 160 -25.63 -21.07 11.41
N GLU A 161 -25.95 -21.55 10.20
CA GLU A 161 -26.46 -22.91 9.99
C GLU A 161 -25.41 -23.97 10.36
N LEU A 162 -24.15 -23.76 9.97
CA LEU A 162 -23.04 -24.67 10.27
C LEU A 162 -22.72 -24.72 11.76
N ASP A 163 -22.81 -23.59 12.48
CA ASP A 163 -22.61 -23.54 13.93
C ASP A 163 -23.78 -24.20 14.67
N GLN A 164 -25.04 -23.96 14.26
CA GLN A 164 -26.21 -24.69 14.77
C GLN A 164 -26.08 -26.21 14.54
N GLN A 165 -25.61 -26.64 13.37
CA GLN A 165 -25.35 -28.06 13.09
C GLN A 165 -24.23 -28.61 13.97
N GLN A 166 -23.11 -27.89 14.12
CA GLN A 166 -22.03 -28.28 15.03
C GLN A 166 -22.51 -28.40 16.48
N GLU A 167 -23.34 -27.48 16.96
CA GLU A 167 -23.96 -27.57 18.29
C GLU A 167 -24.89 -28.77 18.41
N GLN A 168 -25.73 -29.05 17.41
CA GLN A 168 -26.56 -30.26 17.38
C GLN A 168 -25.71 -31.53 17.44
N TYR A 169 -24.63 -31.62 16.65
CA TYR A 169 -23.70 -32.75 16.69
C TYR A 169 -22.96 -32.87 18.03
N ARG A 170 -22.48 -31.76 18.63
CA ARG A 170 -21.87 -31.72 19.97
C ARG A 170 -22.86 -32.22 21.03
N ASN A 171 -24.09 -31.72 21.00
CA ASN A 171 -25.17 -32.09 21.93
C ASN A 171 -25.59 -33.55 21.79
N LEU A 172 -25.63 -34.10 20.56
CA LEU A 172 -25.91 -35.52 20.33
C LEU A 172 -24.73 -36.40 20.79
N LYS A 173 -23.50 -36.02 20.47
CA LYS A 173 -22.28 -36.71 20.90
C LYS A 173 -22.22 -36.81 22.43
N TRP A 174 -22.39 -35.69 23.14
CA TRP A 174 -22.42 -35.64 24.60
C TRP A 174 -23.54 -36.48 25.23
N LYS A 175 -24.74 -36.51 24.61
CA LYS A 175 -25.85 -37.38 25.05
C LYS A 175 -25.55 -38.87 24.85
N LEU A 176 -24.77 -39.24 23.84
CA LEU A 176 -24.33 -40.61 23.60
C LEU A 176 -23.18 -41.00 24.54
N GLU A 177 -22.22 -40.10 24.76
CA GLU A 177 -21.12 -40.29 25.72
C GLU A 177 -21.66 -40.52 27.13
N ARG A 178 -22.60 -39.70 27.61
CA ARG A 178 -23.28 -39.95 28.90
C ARG A 178 -23.99 -41.29 28.97
N ARG A 179 -24.68 -41.71 27.90
CA ARG A 179 -25.36 -43.02 27.87
C ARG A 179 -24.38 -44.19 27.91
N LEU A 180 -23.17 -44.03 27.37
CA LEU A 180 -22.10 -45.01 27.50
C LEU A 180 -21.56 -45.02 28.94
N GLU A 181 -21.31 -43.86 29.54
CA GLU A 181 -20.92 -43.74 30.97
C GLU A 181 -21.97 -44.36 31.91
N GLU A 182 -23.26 -44.12 31.65
CA GLU A 182 -24.40 -44.70 32.39
C GLU A 182 -24.41 -46.23 32.26
N LEU A 183 -24.32 -46.78 31.04
CA LEU A 183 -24.33 -48.22 30.78
C LEU A 183 -23.06 -48.94 31.29
N ASP A 184 -21.88 -48.33 31.17
CA ASP A 184 -20.65 -48.87 31.75
C ASP A 184 -20.72 -48.87 33.29
N GLY A 185 -21.40 -47.89 33.89
CA GLY A 185 -21.74 -47.88 35.31
C GLY A 185 -22.67 -49.03 35.72
N GLU A 186 -23.76 -49.25 34.97
CA GLU A 186 -24.67 -50.38 35.18
C GLU A 186 -23.95 -51.74 35.04
N LEU A 187 -23.10 -51.89 34.02
CA LEU A 187 -22.28 -53.09 33.81
C LEU A 187 -21.22 -53.29 34.91
N ALA A 188 -20.66 -52.21 35.47
CA ALA A 188 -19.75 -52.29 36.60
C ALA A 188 -20.49 -52.75 37.89
N LEU A 189 -21.69 -52.24 38.14
CA LEU A 189 -22.55 -52.67 39.25
C LEU A 189 -22.94 -54.14 39.12
N GLN A 190 -23.44 -54.58 37.95
CA GLN A 190 -23.80 -56.00 37.72
C GLN A 190 -22.60 -56.95 37.93
N ARG A 191 -21.39 -56.56 37.51
CA ARG A 191 -20.17 -57.33 37.78
C ARG A 191 -19.85 -57.37 39.28
N GLN A 192 -20.02 -56.26 40.00
CA GLN A 192 -19.76 -56.19 41.42
C GLN A 192 -20.79 -57.02 42.23
N GLU A 193 -22.07 -56.98 41.84
CA GLU A 193 -23.14 -57.79 42.42
C GLU A 193 -22.88 -59.29 42.24
N LEU A 194 -22.59 -59.73 41.00
CA LEU A 194 -22.26 -61.13 40.72
C LEU A 194 -21.02 -61.61 41.50
N LEU A 195 -19.99 -60.77 41.64
CA LEU A 195 -18.83 -61.10 42.47
C LEU A 195 -19.22 -61.27 43.95
N GLN A 196 -20.04 -60.39 44.51
CA GLN A 196 -20.55 -60.51 45.89
C GLN A 196 -21.43 -61.76 46.06
N GLU A 197 -22.26 -62.11 45.07
CA GLU A 197 -23.04 -63.35 45.08
C GLU A 197 -22.13 -64.58 45.12
N PHE A 198 -21.12 -64.65 44.24
CA PHE A 198 -20.14 -65.74 44.22
C PHE A 198 -19.34 -65.83 45.52
N GLU A 199 -18.89 -64.70 46.08
CA GLU A 199 -18.23 -64.66 47.39
C GLU A 199 -19.15 -65.15 48.50
N SER A 200 -20.43 -64.75 48.51
CA SER A 200 -21.40 -65.23 49.50
C SER A 200 -21.64 -66.74 49.40
N GLU A 201 -21.74 -67.28 48.18
CA GLU A 201 -21.92 -68.70 47.93
C GLU A 201 -20.67 -69.51 48.29
N MET A 202 -19.48 -68.99 48.01
CA MET A 202 -18.22 -69.58 48.46
C MET A 202 -18.14 -69.60 49.98
N GLN A 203 -18.44 -68.50 50.67
CA GLN A 203 -18.45 -68.41 52.13
C GLN A 203 -19.48 -69.38 52.75
N LYS A 204 -20.69 -69.49 52.19
CA LYS A 204 -21.70 -70.48 52.61
C LYS A 204 -21.20 -71.92 52.46
N ARG A 205 -20.58 -72.26 51.33
CA ARG A 205 -20.03 -73.60 51.05
C ARG A 205 -18.86 -73.93 51.97
N GLU A 206 -17.92 -72.99 52.14
CA GLU A 206 -16.81 -73.15 53.09
C GLU A 206 -17.31 -73.33 54.53
N HIS A 207 -18.31 -72.56 54.96
CA HIS A 207 -18.92 -72.73 56.29
C HIS A 207 -19.60 -74.10 56.44
N GLY A 208 -20.31 -74.57 55.41
CA GLY A 208 -20.87 -75.92 55.36
C GLY A 208 -19.78 -77.00 55.47
N PHE A 209 -18.67 -76.88 54.75
CA PHE A 209 -17.55 -77.81 54.84
C PHE A 209 -16.84 -77.76 56.21
N ARG A 210 -16.69 -76.58 56.82
CA ARG A 210 -16.17 -76.42 58.19
C ARG A 210 -17.05 -77.17 59.20
N LEU A 211 -18.37 -76.91 59.18
CA LEU A 211 -19.34 -77.61 60.04
C LEU A 211 -19.34 -79.13 59.80
N GLN A 212 -19.23 -79.58 58.55
CA GLN A 212 -19.14 -81.01 58.24
C GLN A 212 -17.85 -81.61 58.82
N ALA A 213 -16.70 -80.97 58.65
CA ALA A 213 -15.43 -81.42 59.20
C ALA A 213 -15.44 -81.47 60.74
N ASP A 214 -16.03 -80.47 61.41
CA ASP A 214 -16.21 -80.48 62.86
C ASP A 214 -17.16 -81.60 63.32
N SER A 215 -18.25 -81.85 62.60
CA SER A 215 -19.17 -82.95 62.89
C SER A 215 -18.47 -84.32 62.76
N MET A 216 -17.66 -84.51 61.72
CA MET A 216 -16.86 -85.71 61.51
C MET A 216 -15.77 -85.86 62.57
N SER A 217 -15.08 -84.78 62.94
CA SER A 217 -14.10 -84.74 64.03
C SER A 217 -14.72 -85.20 65.35
N ASN A 218 -15.92 -84.72 65.68
CA ASN A 218 -16.64 -85.13 66.88
C ASN A 218 -17.12 -86.60 66.83
N VAL A 219 -17.55 -87.10 65.67
CA VAL A 219 -17.90 -88.52 65.48
C VAL A 219 -16.66 -89.42 65.60
N VAL A 220 -15.52 -89.04 65.01
CA VAL A 220 -14.24 -89.77 65.14
C VAL A 220 -13.80 -89.81 66.60
N ARG A 221 -13.83 -88.67 67.31
CA ARG A 221 -13.53 -88.59 68.76
C ARG A 221 -14.45 -89.51 69.58
N ALA A 222 -15.74 -89.57 69.27
CA ALA A 222 -16.68 -90.47 69.94
C ALA A 222 -16.36 -91.95 69.69
N HIS A 223 -16.01 -92.33 68.46
CA HIS A 223 -15.57 -93.69 68.13
C HIS A 223 -14.23 -94.04 68.79
N GLU A 224 -13.25 -93.14 68.80
CA GLU A 224 -11.99 -93.33 69.55
C GLU A 224 -12.25 -93.61 71.04
N LEU A 225 -13.15 -92.84 71.65
CA LEU A 225 -13.53 -93.03 73.06
C LEU A 225 -14.22 -94.39 73.27
N LYS A 226 -15.12 -94.82 72.38
CA LYS A 226 -15.72 -96.17 72.50
C LYS A 226 -14.70 -97.29 72.24
N VAL A 227 -13.73 -97.14 71.34
CA VAL A 227 -12.61 -98.09 71.19
C VAL A 227 -11.76 -98.15 72.46
N LYS A 228 -11.44 -97.00 73.06
CA LYS A 228 -10.72 -96.91 74.36
C LYS A 228 -11.49 -97.56 75.51
N LEU A 229 -12.83 -97.61 75.46
CA LEU A 229 -13.67 -98.37 76.41
C LEU A 229 -13.70 -99.87 76.09
N LEU A 230 -14.00 -100.26 74.84
CA LEU A 230 -14.04 -101.66 74.40
C LEU A 230 -12.72 -102.39 74.65
N ASN A 231 -11.58 -101.73 74.51
CA ASN A 231 -10.28 -102.33 74.82
C ASN A 231 -10.09 -102.62 76.32
N LYS A 232 -10.72 -101.85 77.22
CA LYS A 232 -10.75 -102.16 78.67
C LYS A 232 -11.70 -103.33 78.96
N GLU A 233 -12.88 -103.32 78.35
CA GLU A 233 -13.86 -104.42 78.44
C GLU A 233 -13.22 -105.76 77.98
N LEU A 234 -12.47 -105.74 76.87
CA LEU A 234 -11.75 -106.90 76.33
C LEU A 234 -10.49 -107.30 77.13
N ALA A 235 -9.95 -106.44 78.00
CA ALA A 235 -8.86 -106.82 78.90
C ALA A 235 -9.39 -107.71 80.03
N ALA A 236 -10.41 -107.23 80.75
CA ALA A 236 -11.07 -107.97 81.83
C ALA A 236 -11.63 -109.33 81.37
N LEU A 237 -12.18 -109.40 80.15
CA LEU A 237 -12.67 -110.68 79.59
C LEU A 237 -11.55 -111.69 79.27
N ARG A 238 -10.30 -111.25 79.03
CA ARG A 238 -9.16 -112.16 78.87
C ARG A 238 -8.68 -112.70 80.22
N GLU A 239 -8.64 -111.84 81.24
CA GLU A 239 -8.29 -112.22 82.62
C GLU A 239 -9.26 -113.27 83.17
N ALA A 240 -10.57 -113.04 83.02
CA ALA A 240 -11.59 -114.02 83.40
C ALA A 240 -11.51 -115.34 82.60
N ARG A 241 -11.14 -115.28 81.30
CA ARG A 241 -10.99 -116.48 80.46
C ARG A 241 -9.78 -117.34 80.86
N ALA A 242 -8.69 -116.75 81.33
CA ALA A 242 -7.53 -117.49 81.81
C ALA A 242 -7.89 -118.36 83.02
N GLN A 243 -8.54 -117.76 84.03
CA GLN A 243 -9.01 -118.42 85.25
C GLN A 243 -9.96 -119.60 84.95
N ALA A 244 -10.82 -119.46 83.92
CA ALA A 244 -11.70 -120.54 83.48
C ALA A 244 -10.94 -121.71 82.81
N ALA A 245 -9.90 -121.43 82.02
CA ALA A 245 -9.14 -122.46 81.30
C ALA A 245 -8.33 -123.37 82.24
N GLU A 246 -7.75 -122.81 83.31
CA GLU A 246 -7.03 -123.56 84.35
C GLU A 246 -7.94 -124.57 85.05
N SER A 247 -9.21 -124.20 85.30
CA SER A 247 -10.21 -125.11 85.87
C SER A 247 -10.55 -126.28 84.93
N LEU A 248 -10.64 -126.03 83.62
CA LEU A 248 -11.06 -127.03 82.63
C LEU A 248 -10.05 -128.18 82.50
N GLN A 249 -8.76 -127.87 82.45
CA GLN A 249 -7.68 -128.85 82.25
C GLN A 249 -7.68 -129.94 83.33
N SER A 250 -8.05 -129.60 84.58
CA SER A 250 -8.20 -130.57 85.67
C SER A 250 -9.29 -131.63 85.41
N THR A 251 -10.30 -131.30 84.61
CA THR A 251 -11.43 -132.18 84.28
C THR A 251 -11.20 -133.03 83.02
N GLU A 252 -10.31 -132.60 82.13
CA GLU A 252 -10.08 -133.26 80.84
C GLU A 252 -9.22 -134.53 80.99
N ALA A 253 -8.31 -134.57 81.97
CA ALA A 253 -7.56 -135.78 82.33
C ALA A 253 -8.49 -136.97 82.65
N ALA A 254 -9.58 -136.75 83.37
CA ALA A 254 -10.55 -137.77 83.72
C ALA A 254 -11.43 -138.26 82.54
N ARG A 255 -11.40 -137.57 81.38
CA ARG A 255 -12.19 -137.96 80.19
C ARG A 255 -11.45 -138.94 79.28
N ALA A 256 -10.12 -138.99 79.34
CA ALA A 256 -9.31 -139.85 78.49
C ALA A 256 -9.59 -141.35 78.70
N GLU A 257 -9.83 -141.77 79.95
CA GLU A 257 -10.10 -143.16 80.32
C GLU A 257 -11.41 -143.70 79.71
N LEU A 258 -12.41 -142.84 79.51
CA LEU A 258 -13.69 -143.21 78.91
C LEU A 258 -13.60 -143.39 77.38
N ALA A 259 -12.69 -142.66 76.71
CA ALA A 259 -12.56 -142.68 75.25
C ALA A 259 -12.18 -144.06 74.68
N GLY A 260 -11.43 -144.86 75.44
CA GLY A 260 -11.03 -146.23 75.04
C GLY A 260 -12.21 -147.20 74.85
N GLN A 261 -13.39 -146.89 75.39
CA GLN A 261 -14.60 -147.70 75.19
C GLN A 261 -15.32 -147.34 73.87
N LEU A 262 -15.13 -146.11 73.38
CA LEU A 262 -15.87 -145.51 72.26
C LEU A 262 -15.42 -146.06 70.90
N GLN A 263 -14.15 -146.40 70.73
CA GLN A 263 -13.58 -146.94 69.48
C GLN A 263 -14.27 -148.21 68.98
N ARG A 264 -14.90 -148.99 69.86
CA ARG A 264 -15.68 -150.19 69.48
C ARG A 264 -16.95 -149.84 68.71
N LYS A 265 -17.46 -148.61 68.82
CA LYS A 265 -18.64 -148.11 68.11
C LYS A 265 -18.33 -147.41 66.78
N GLU A 266 -17.07 -147.06 66.53
CA GLU A 266 -16.66 -146.38 65.29
C GLU A 266 -16.72 -147.27 64.04
N LEU A 267 -16.76 -148.59 64.22
CA LEU A 267 -16.96 -149.55 63.12
C LEU A 267 -18.38 -149.46 62.55
N GLU A 268 -19.40 -149.30 63.39
CA GLU A 268 -20.82 -149.19 63.01
C GLU A 268 -21.13 -147.91 62.20
N LEU A 269 -20.22 -146.92 62.22
CA LEU A 269 -20.37 -145.66 61.51
C LEU A 269 -19.80 -145.66 60.08
N ARG A 270 -19.03 -146.69 59.68
CA ARG A 270 -18.35 -146.71 58.37
C ARG A 270 -19.30 -147.00 57.22
N ASP A 271 -20.31 -147.85 57.44
CA ASP A 271 -21.34 -148.14 56.44
C ASP A 271 -22.24 -146.92 56.14
N LEU A 272 -22.36 -145.99 57.09
CA LEU A 272 -23.07 -144.70 56.93
C LEU A 272 -22.25 -143.64 56.17
N ALA A 273 -20.97 -143.87 55.86
CA ALA A 273 -20.14 -142.94 55.10
C ALA A 273 -20.43 -143.05 53.59
N ALA A 274 -20.46 -144.28 53.04
CA ALA A 274 -20.55 -144.53 51.60
C ALA A 274 -21.81 -143.93 50.92
N VAL A 275 -22.89 -143.75 51.67
CA VAL A 275 -24.13 -143.12 51.17
C VAL A 275 -23.97 -141.61 50.92
N LYS A 276 -23.01 -140.94 51.59
CA LYS A 276 -22.81 -139.49 51.49
C LYS A 276 -21.98 -139.09 50.27
N ASP A 277 -20.99 -139.91 49.89
CA ASP A 277 -20.06 -139.59 48.80
C ASP A 277 -20.74 -139.52 47.41
N ALA A 278 -21.88 -140.19 47.24
CA ALA A 278 -22.70 -140.06 46.04
C ALA A 278 -23.25 -138.63 45.86
N ARG A 279 -23.66 -137.98 46.97
CA ARG A 279 -24.32 -136.66 46.95
C ARG A 279 -23.37 -135.50 46.62
N ILE A 280 -22.07 -135.68 46.85
CA ILE A 280 -21.05 -134.63 46.63
C ILE A 280 -20.85 -134.37 45.13
N LYS A 281 -20.87 -135.43 44.30
CA LYS A 281 -20.53 -135.34 42.86
C LYS A 281 -21.52 -134.50 42.05
N ASP A 282 -22.81 -134.50 42.41
CA ASP A 282 -23.84 -133.70 41.74
C ASP A 282 -23.57 -132.18 41.88
N LEU A 283 -23.12 -131.76 43.07
CA LEU A 283 -22.89 -130.35 43.42
C LEU A 283 -21.65 -129.78 42.71
N GLU A 284 -20.67 -130.61 42.35
CA GLU A 284 -19.53 -130.16 41.57
C GLU A 284 -19.88 -129.87 40.10
N GLY A 285 -20.92 -130.48 39.56
CA GLY A 285 -21.34 -130.29 38.16
C GLY A 285 -21.94 -128.91 37.92
N THR A 286 -22.86 -128.49 38.79
CA THR A 286 -23.55 -127.19 38.68
C THR A 286 -22.58 -126.02 38.83
N LEU A 287 -21.60 -126.13 39.73
CA LEU A 287 -20.57 -125.12 39.99
C LEU A 287 -19.68 -124.82 38.77
N ARG A 288 -19.53 -125.78 37.84
CA ARG A 288 -18.70 -125.63 36.64
C ARG A 288 -19.43 -124.81 35.57
N TRP A 289 -20.71 -125.12 35.30
CA TRP A 289 -21.54 -124.44 34.30
C TRP A 289 -21.63 -122.92 34.54
N ALA A 290 -21.84 -122.50 35.79
CA ALA A 290 -21.95 -121.09 36.16
C ALA A 290 -20.64 -120.28 36.03
N ARG A 291 -19.49 -120.94 35.87
CA ARG A 291 -18.19 -120.28 35.64
C ARG A 291 -17.97 -119.96 34.16
N ASP A 292 -18.54 -120.74 33.26
CA ASP A 292 -18.33 -120.60 31.81
C ASP A 292 -19.38 -119.73 31.11
N THR A 293 -20.51 -119.44 31.77
CA THR A 293 -21.41 -118.34 31.38
C THR A 293 -20.76 -116.98 31.64
N ARG A 294 -20.31 -116.75 32.87
CA ARG A 294 -19.67 -115.50 33.31
C ARG A 294 -18.47 -115.07 32.44
N LYS A 295 -17.59 -116.01 32.04
CA LYS A 295 -16.45 -115.69 31.15
C LYS A 295 -16.89 -115.06 29.83
N LYS A 296 -17.97 -115.58 29.23
CA LYS A 296 -18.50 -115.08 27.95
C LYS A 296 -19.06 -113.67 28.10
N GLU A 297 -19.71 -113.37 29.22
CA GLU A 297 -20.18 -112.02 29.54
C GLU A 297 -18.99 -111.05 29.68
N GLU A 298 -17.95 -111.43 30.44
CA GLU A 298 -16.70 -110.66 30.56
C GLU A 298 -16.03 -110.41 29.19
N GLU A 299 -16.02 -111.39 28.29
CA GLU A 299 -15.53 -111.21 26.90
C GLU A 299 -16.40 -110.24 26.06
N THR A 300 -17.72 -110.31 26.16
CA THR A 300 -18.60 -109.35 25.46
C THR A 300 -18.46 -107.92 25.99
N LEU A 301 -18.14 -107.76 27.27
CA LEU A 301 -17.84 -106.45 27.85
C LEU A 301 -16.49 -105.93 27.35
N ARG A 302 -15.44 -106.75 27.26
CA ARG A 302 -14.13 -106.34 26.71
C ARG A 302 -14.25 -105.80 25.28
N ARG A 303 -14.94 -106.54 24.39
CA ARG A 303 -15.16 -106.11 22.99
C ARG A 303 -15.88 -104.75 22.90
N LYS A 304 -16.90 -104.52 23.74
CA LYS A 304 -17.59 -103.22 23.80
C LYS A 304 -16.71 -102.08 24.30
N HIS A 305 -15.77 -102.36 25.21
CA HIS A 305 -14.78 -101.35 25.61
C HIS A 305 -13.81 -101.09 24.46
N GLU A 306 -13.27 -102.12 23.80
CA GLU A 306 -12.40 -102.02 22.62
C GLU A 306 -13.05 -101.22 21.47
N GLU A 307 -14.36 -101.38 21.24
CA GLU A 307 -15.15 -100.61 20.27
C GLU A 307 -15.29 -99.13 20.66
N LEU A 308 -15.59 -98.83 21.94
CA LEU A 308 -15.63 -97.44 22.45
C LEU A 308 -14.26 -96.77 22.37
N ASP A 309 -13.21 -97.51 22.70
CA ASP A 309 -11.80 -97.13 22.58
C ASP A 309 -11.39 -96.84 21.11
N ARG A 310 -11.93 -97.62 20.16
CA ARG A 310 -11.72 -97.41 18.72
C ARG A 310 -12.41 -96.12 18.27
N LEU A 311 -13.65 -95.90 18.72
CA LEU A 311 -14.41 -94.69 18.43
C LEU A 311 -13.72 -93.45 19.03
N ALA A 312 -13.30 -93.48 20.30
CA ALA A 312 -12.57 -92.36 20.92
C ALA A 312 -11.36 -91.93 20.07
N ARG A 313 -10.51 -92.88 19.65
CA ARG A 313 -9.33 -92.62 18.80
C ARG A 313 -9.68 -92.09 17.41
N GLU A 314 -10.73 -92.60 16.76
CA GLU A 314 -11.21 -92.04 15.47
C GLU A 314 -11.66 -90.58 15.62
N ARG A 315 -12.15 -90.19 16.80
CA ARG A 315 -12.65 -88.85 17.04
C ARG A 315 -11.55 -87.88 17.45
N ASP A 316 -10.65 -88.29 18.34
CA ASP A 316 -9.43 -87.52 18.63
C ASP A 316 -8.60 -87.28 17.34
N ALA A 317 -8.51 -88.27 16.44
CA ALA A 317 -7.88 -88.10 15.13
C ALA A 317 -8.62 -87.12 14.19
N ALA A 318 -9.96 -87.20 14.14
CA ALA A 318 -10.77 -86.26 13.34
C ALA A 318 -10.68 -84.81 13.85
N LEU A 319 -10.37 -84.62 15.13
CA LEU A 319 -10.15 -83.31 15.73
C LEU A 319 -8.75 -82.77 15.43
N ALA A 320 -7.71 -83.58 15.58
CA ALA A 320 -6.36 -83.18 15.18
C ALA A 320 -6.29 -82.75 13.70
N ALA A 321 -7.07 -83.41 12.83
CA ALA A 321 -7.24 -83.02 11.43
C ALA A 321 -8.00 -81.67 11.25
N ALA A 322 -9.03 -81.40 12.05
CA ALA A 322 -9.74 -80.11 12.01
C ALA A 322 -8.91 -78.97 12.60
N GLU A 323 -8.19 -79.24 13.69
CA GLU A 323 -7.33 -78.30 14.40
C GLU A 323 -6.13 -77.92 13.50
N SER A 324 -5.46 -78.88 12.85
CA SER A 324 -4.42 -78.58 11.84
C SER A 324 -4.95 -77.82 10.61
N ALA A 325 -6.14 -78.15 10.08
CA ALA A 325 -6.75 -77.41 8.99
C ALA A 325 -7.08 -75.95 9.39
N HIS A 326 -7.45 -75.70 10.64
CA HIS A 326 -7.64 -74.34 11.16
C HIS A 326 -6.31 -73.61 11.40
N GLU A 327 -5.25 -74.28 11.85
CA GLU A 327 -3.91 -73.68 11.91
C GLU A 327 -3.41 -73.27 10.51
N GLU A 328 -3.64 -74.09 9.48
CA GLU A 328 -3.30 -73.74 8.09
C GLU A 328 -4.11 -72.53 7.58
N GLN A 329 -5.39 -72.44 7.94
CA GLN A 329 -6.22 -71.27 7.64
C GLN A 329 -5.74 -70.00 8.36
N LEU A 330 -5.31 -70.11 9.62
CA LEU A 330 -4.72 -69.01 10.39
C LEU A 330 -3.40 -68.56 9.77
N ARG A 331 -2.47 -69.47 9.50
CA ARG A 331 -1.19 -69.18 8.81
C ARG A 331 -1.41 -68.51 7.45
N ALA A 332 -2.42 -68.94 6.69
CA ALA A 332 -2.78 -68.33 5.41
C ALA A 332 -3.44 -66.94 5.56
N ALA A 333 -4.16 -66.68 6.65
CA ALA A 333 -4.71 -65.36 6.97
C ALA A 333 -3.62 -64.39 7.46
N GLU A 334 -2.70 -64.86 8.31
CA GLU A 334 -1.52 -64.14 8.78
C GLU A 334 -0.61 -63.72 7.61
N ALA A 335 -0.31 -64.64 6.69
CA ALA A 335 0.45 -64.33 5.48
C ALA A 335 -0.22 -63.24 4.62
N ARG A 336 -1.56 -63.30 4.46
CA ARG A 336 -2.32 -62.26 3.75
C ARG A 336 -2.32 -60.92 4.49
N ALA A 337 -2.35 -60.93 5.82
CA ALA A 337 -2.26 -59.72 6.62
C ALA A 337 -0.89 -59.04 6.45
N LEU A 338 0.20 -59.82 6.47
CA LEU A 338 1.56 -59.34 6.20
C LEU A 338 1.73 -58.84 4.76
N GLU A 339 1.17 -59.52 3.77
CA GLU A 339 1.14 -59.03 2.38
C GLU A 339 0.41 -57.68 2.25
N LEU A 340 -0.75 -57.54 2.91
CA LEU A 340 -1.52 -56.29 2.90
C LEU A 340 -0.77 -55.17 3.64
N GLN A 341 -0.15 -55.47 4.78
CA GLN A 341 0.69 -54.53 5.51
C GLN A 341 1.86 -54.03 4.65
N ALA A 342 2.61 -54.93 4.01
CA ALA A 342 3.72 -54.56 3.13
C ALA A 342 3.26 -53.72 1.91
N ARG A 343 2.04 -53.93 1.41
CA ARG A 343 1.42 -53.09 0.37
C ARG A 343 1.05 -51.70 0.92
N CYS A 344 0.50 -51.61 2.13
CA CYS A 344 0.21 -50.33 2.80
C CYS A 344 1.50 -49.53 3.06
N GLU A 345 2.53 -50.16 3.64
CA GLU A 345 3.85 -49.54 3.86
C GLU A 345 4.49 -49.08 2.54
N GLY A 346 4.37 -49.87 1.47
CA GLY A 346 4.80 -49.50 0.13
C GLY A 346 4.05 -48.29 -0.44
N LEU A 347 2.74 -48.17 -0.20
CA LEU A 347 1.93 -47.03 -0.61
C LEU A 347 2.22 -45.77 0.23
N GLU A 348 2.43 -45.91 1.54
CA GLU A 348 2.87 -44.80 2.40
C GLU A 348 4.22 -44.23 1.95
N VAL A 349 5.17 -45.09 1.60
CA VAL A 349 6.48 -44.65 1.08
C VAL A 349 6.33 -43.96 -0.28
N GLN A 350 5.40 -44.39 -1.13
CA GLN A 350 5.10 -43.69 -2.39
C GLN A 350 4.42 -42.33 -2.16
N LEU A 351 3.47 -42.26 -1.23
CA LEU A 351 2.79 -41.01 -0.83
C LEU A 351 3.80 -40.00 -0.29
N ARG A 352 4.63 -40.38 0.70
CA ARG A 352 5.68 -39.53 1.27
C ARG A 352 6.69 -39.04 0.23
N ARG A 353 7.01 -39.86 -0.79
CA ARG A 353 7.86 -39.45 -1.92
C ARG A 353 7.17 -38.44 -2.83
N ALA A 354 5.87 -38.61 -3.08
CA ALA A 354 5.08 -37.66 -3.87
C ALA A 354 4.89 -36.33 -3.13
N GLU A 355 4.62 -36.34 -1.82
CA GLU A 355 4.55 -35.17 -0.95
C GLU A 355 5.89 -34.43 -0.88
N TRP A 356 7.01 -35.16 -0.76
CA TRP A 356 8.34 -34.56 -0.82
C TRP A 356 8.64 -33.94 -2.19
N GLY A 357 8.26 -34.62 -3.29
CA GLY A 357 8.37 -34.07 -4.64
C GLY A 357 7.51 -32.81 -4.86
N GLN A 358 6.28 -32.79 -4.35
CA GLN A 358 5.40 -31.62 -4.40
C GLN A 358 5.92 -30.45 -3.58
N THR A 359 6.44 -30.69 -2.36
CA THR A 359 7.00 -29.65 -1.49
C THR A 359 8.38 -29.17 -1.94
N ALA A 360 9.17 -29.99 -2.62
CA ALA A 360 10.35 -29.53 -3.35
C ALA A 360 9.94 -28.62 -4.51
N ALA A 361 9.01 -29.07 -5.37
CA ALA A 361 8.52 -28.29 -6.49
C ALA A 361 7.73 -27.02 -6.08
N SER A 362 7.14 -26.96 -4.87
CA SER A 362 6.56 -25.71 -4.35
C SER A 362 7.69 -24.74 -3.98
N ARG A 363 8.68 -25.17 -3.18
CA ARG A 363 9.86 -24.36 -2.81
C ARG A 363 10.62 -23.84 -4.03
N GLU A 364 10.72 -24.62 -5.11
CA GLU A 364 11.30 -24.16 -6.38
C GLU A 364 10.47 -23.04 -7.01
N ARG A 365 9.13 -23.16 -7.04
CA ARG A 365 8.24 -22.10 -7.53
C ARG A 365 8.32 -20.86 -6.64
N ASP A 366 8.29 -21.02 -5.32
CA ASP A 366 8.44 -19.94 -4.34
C ASP A 366 9.76 -19.19 -4.57
N ALA A 367 10.88 -19.91 -4.74
CA ALA A 367 12.17 -19.33 -5.08
C ALA A 367 12.23 -18.66 -6.46
N THR A 368 11.41 -19.07 -7.45
CA THR A 368 11.25 -18.30 -8.71
C THR A 368 10.40 -17.05 -8.52
N ILE A 369 9.37 -17.09 -7.67
CA ILE A 369 8.53 -15.95 -7.35
C ILE A 369 9.34 -14.90 -6.58
N ASP A 370 10.18 -15.31 -5.64
CA ASP A 370 11.04 -14.40 -4.88
C ASP A 370 12.12 -13.75 -5.75
N LYS A 371 12.75 -14.48 -6.67
CA LYS A 371 13.63 -13.87 -7.70
C LYS A 371 12.89 -12.85 -8.56
N LEU A 372 11.67 -13.16 -9.01
CA LEU A 372 10.86 -12.21 -9.79
C LEU A 372 10.41 -10.99 -8.95
N ARG A 373 10.26 -11.12 -7.63
CA ARG A 373 10.03 -10.00 -6.70
C ARG A 373 11.29 -9.16 -6.55
N GLU A 374 12.46 -9.79 -6.40
CA GLU A 374 13.77 -9.12 -6.35
C GLU A 374 14.04 -8.35 -7.65
N ASP A 375 13.94 -9.00 -8.81
CA ASP A 375 14.08 -8.37 -10.14
C ASP A 375 13.09 -7.20 -10.33
N ALA A 376 11.82 -7.38 -9.95
CA ALA A 376 10.83 -6.30 -10.02
C ALA A 376 11.12 -5.15 -9.04
N SER A 377 11.76 -5.42 -7.89
CA SER A 377 12.19 -4.38 -6.94
C SER A 377 13.44 -3.64 -7.45
N ALA A 378 14.39 -4.36 -8.04
CA ALA A 378 15.57 -3.80 -8.68
C ALA A 378 15.18 -2.89 -9.85
N LEU A 379 14.31 -3.36 -10.75
CA LEU A 379 13.75 -2.57 -11.84
C LEU A 379 13.02 -1.33 -11.35
N LYS A 380 12.19 -1.42 -10.31
CA LYS A 380 11.54 -0.24 -9.69
C LYS A 380 12.58 0.75 -9.19
N SER A 381 13.52 0.31 -8.37
CA SER A 381 14.57 1.19 -7.82
C SER A 381 15.45 1.83 -8.91
N ALA A 382 15.68 1.15 -10.03
CA ALA A 382 16.37 1.69 -11.19
C ALA A 382 15.53 2.75 -11.93
N TRP A 383 14.22 2.53 -12.10
CA TRP A 383 13.30 3.54 -12.64
C TRP A 383 13.17 4.75 -11.70
N ASP A 384 13.06 4.54 -10.40
CA ASP A 384 13.01 5.61 -9.40
C ASP A 384 14.32 6.43 -9.38
N ALA A 385 15.47 5.76 -9.53
CA ALA A 385 16.77 6.41 -9.68
C ALA A 385 16.89 7.21 -11.00
N GLU A 386 16.34 6.71 -12.10
CA GLU A 386 16.31 7.41 -13.39
C GLU A 386 15.36 8.62 -13.37
N VAL A 387 14.19 8.50 -12.74
CA VAL A 387 13.29 9.64 -12.47
C VAL A 387 13.97 10.66 -11.55
N ALA A 388 14.73 10.21 -10.55
CA ALA A 388 15.54 11.07 -9.70
C ALA A 388 16.73 11.72 -10.45
N ARG A 389 17.27 11.08 -11.50
CA ARG A 389 18.28 11.68 -12.40
C ARG A 389 17.65 12.76 -13.27
N LEU A 390 16.59 12.42 -13.99
CA LEU A 390 15.89 13.33 -14.91
C LEU A 390 15.31 14.55 -14.21
N SER A 391 14.80 14.42 -12.98
CA SER A 391 14.31 15.57 -12.19
C SER A 391 15.43 16.48 -11.68
N ARG A 392 16.63 15.95 -11.36
CA ARG A 392 17.83 16.77 -11.09
C ARG A 392 18.31 17.48 -12.34
N GLU A 393 18.28 16.83 -13.50
CA GLU A 393 18.67 17.43 -14.78
C GLU A 393 17.68 18.51 -15.22
N MET A 394 16.37 18.29 -15.04
CA MET A 394 15.33 19.30 -15.25
C MET A 394 15.58 20.52 -14.34
N THR A 395 15.72 20.31 -13.02
CA THR A 395 15.94 21.42 -12.08
C THR A 395 17.26 22.16 -12.32
N ALA A 396 18.31 21.48 -12.78
CA ALA A 396 19.55 22.12 -13.23
C ALA A 396 19.36 22.96 -14.51
N GLN A 397 18.58 22.48 -15.48
CA GLN A 397 18.21 23.25 -16.68
C GLN A 397 17.34 24.46 -16.34
N ASP A 398 16.38 24.32 -15.44
CA ASP A 398 15.53 25.42 -14.98
C ASP A 398 16.34 26.50 -14.25
N LEU A 399 17.30 26.11 -13.39
CA LEU A 399 18.26 27.02 -12.76
C LEU A 399 19.17 27.71 -13.81
N GLN A 400 19.62 26.97 -14.83
CA GLN A 400 20.38 27.55 -15.94
C GLN A 400 19.55 28.61 -16.68
N VAL A 401 18.30 28.30 -17.01
CA VAL A 401 17.35 29.21 -17.67
C VAL A 401 17.03 30.43 -16.81
N GLN A 402 16.87 30.27 -15.48
CA GLN A 402 16.75 31.39 -14.55
C GLN A 402 18.00 32.29 -14.61
N SER A 403 19.20 31.72 -14.52
CA SER A 403 20.46 32.49 -14.61
C SER A 403 20.67 33.20 -15.96
N LEU A 404 20.02 32.72 -17.03
CA LEU A 404 20.03 33.36 -18.35
C LEU A 404 19.00 34.50 -18.42
N ARG A 405 17.81 34.34 -17.84
CA ARG A 405 16.80 35.40 -17.71
C ARG A 405 17.30 36.55 -16.83
N GLU A 406 18.05 36.25 -15.77
CA GLU A 406 18.71 37.25 -14.92
C GLU A 406 19.71 38.09 -15.73
N LYS A 407 20.64 37.44 -16.45
CA LYS A 407 21.61 38.11 -17.35
C LYS A 407 20.93 38.88 -18.47
N GLU A 408 19.81 38.37 -19.02
CA GLU A 408 18.99 39.09 -19.99
C GLU A 408 18.40 40.38 -19.37
N GLY A 409 17.96 40.32 -18.11
CA GLY A 409 17.51 41.48 -17.32
C GLY A 409 18.64 42.49 -17.07
N GLU A 410 19.83 42.02 -16.68
CA GLU A 410 21.02 42.86 -16.51
C GLU A 410 21.41 43.56 -17.82
N LEU A 411 21.46 42.85 -18.94
CA LEU A 411 21.79 43.41 -20.25
C LEU A 411 20.72 44.40 -20.72
N LYS A 412 19.43 44.14 -20.47
CA LYS A 412 18.35 45.11 -20.73
C LYS A 412 18.49 46.37 -19.87
N ALA A 413 18.88 46.23 -18.60
CA ALA A 413 19.13 47.37 -17.72
C ALA A 413 20.38 48.17 -18.14
N GLN A 414 21.44 47.51 -18.60
CA GLN A 414 22.62 48.16 -19.18
C GLN A 414 22.27 48.91 -20.47
N LEU A 415 21.52 48.26 -21.39
CA LEU A 415 21.02 48.88 -22.62
C LEU A 415 20.18 50.12 -22.33
N ALA A 416 19.27 50.07 -21.36
CA ALA A 416 18.45 51.20 -20.94
C ALA A 416 19.28 52.37 -20.37
N ARG A 417 20.35 52.09 -19.61
CA ARG A 417 21.31 53.12 -19.15
C ARG A 417 22.03 53.77 -20.34
N CYS A 418 22.58 52.96 -21.24
CA CYS A 418 23.24 53.47 -22.45
C CYS A 418 22.29 54.29 -23.34
N GLN A 419 21.01 53.92 -23.44
CA GLN A 419 19.99 54.71 -24.13
C GLN A 419 19.71 56.06 -23.44
N GLN A 420 19.64 56.08 -22.10
CA GLN A 420 19.51 57.32 -21.33
C GLN A 420 20.73 58.24 -21.51
N ASP A 421 21.94 57.68 -21.48
CA ASP A 421 23.17 58.45 -21.68
C ASP A 421 23.32 58.96 -23.11
N VAL A 422 22.97 58.16 -24.13
CA VAL A 422 22.85 58.64 -25.52
C VAL A 422 21.79 59.76 -25.64
N GLY A 423 20.69 59.68 -24.88
CA GLY A 423 19.72 60.78 -24.77
C GLY A 423 20.31 62.05 -24.18
N ARG A 424 21.04 61.94 -23.06
CA ARG A 424 21.75 63.05 -22.40
C ARG A 424 22.80 63.67 -23.32
N TYR A 425 23.63 62.87 -23.99
CA TYR A 425 24.63 63.37 -24.94
C TYR A 425 23.99 64.07 -26.14
N LYS A 426 22.86 63.55 -26.67
CA LYS A 426 22.10 64.25 -27.72
C LYS A 426 21.58 65.61 -27.27
N GLN A 427 21.06 65.72 -26.04
CA GLN A 427 20.61 66.99 -25.45
C GLN A 427 21.79 67.96 -25.20
N GLN A 428 22.93 67.46 -24.73
CA GLN A 428 24.14 68.27 -24.56
C GLN A 428 24.67 68.78 -25.92
N LEU A 429 24.63 67.95 -26.96
CA LEU A 429 25.03 68.32 -28.32
C LEU A 429 24.05 69.32 -28.97
N SER A 430 22.73 69.20 -28.76
CA SER A 430 21.78 70.20 -29.26
C SER A 430 21.96 71.55 -28.55
N LEU A 431 22.08 71.55 -27.22
CA LEU A 431 22.37 72.76 -26.44
C LEU A 431 23.74 73.38 -26.79
N ALA A 432 24.73 72.57 -27.19
CA ALA A 432 26.00 73.08 -27.71
C ALA A 432 25.83 73.70 -29.11
N ALA A 433 25.14 73.02 -30.02
CA ALA A 433 24.87 73.55 -31.36
C ALA A 433 24.02 74.83 -31.35
N GLU A 434 23.07 74.94 -30.42
CA GLU A 434 22.28 76.17 -30.19
C GLU A 434 23.16 77.34 -29.72
N ARG A 435 24.16 77.07 -28.86
CA ARG A 435 25.15 78.07 -28.41
C ARG A 435 26.11 78.48 -29.51
N GLU A 436 26.65 77.54 -30.27
CA GLU A 436 27.48 77.87 -31.44
C GLU A 436 26.68 78.71 -32.44
N GLN A 437 25.43 78.35 -32.74
CA GLN A 437 24.57 79.17 -33.59
C GLN A 437 24.26 80.57 -33.02
N SER A 438 24.17 80.75 -31.69
CA SER A 438 24.06 82.10 -31.11
C SER A 438 25.36 82.89 -31.25
N LEU A 439 26.52 82.24 -31.01
CA LEU A 439 27.84 82.86 -31.17
C LEU A 439 28.15 83.20 -32.64
N GLU A 440 27.70 82.39 -33.61
CA GLU A 440 27.77 82.70 -35.04
C GLU A 440 26.94 83.94 -35.39
N ARG A 441 25.70 84.04 -34.86
CA ARG A 441 24.83 85.22 -35.05
C ARG A 441 25.45 86.48 -34.42
N GLU A 442 25.96 86.37 -33.20
CA GLU A 442 26.64 87.45 -32.49
C GLU A 442 27.93 87.89 -33.20
N LYS A 443 28.72 86.94 -33.72
CA LYS A 443 29.91 87.21 -34.54
C LYS A 443 29.54 87.99 -35.80
N VAL A 444 28.56 87.52 -36.58
CA VAL A 444 28.11 88.22 -37.80
C VAL A 444 27.56 89.61 -37.46
N GLN A 445 26.83 89.76 -36.35
CA GLN A 445 26.35 91.06 -35.89
C GLN A 445 27.51 92.00 -35.52
N LEU A 446 28.54 91.51 -34.82
CA LEU A 446 29.75 92.28 -34.47
C LEU A 446 30.59 92.65 -35.70
N GLU A 447 30.67 91.76 -36.70
CA GLU A 447 31.32 92.04 -37.99
C GLU A 447 30.57 93.14 -38.75
N LEU A 448 29.23 93.07 -38.82
CA LEU A 448 28.39 94.12 -39.43
C LEU A 448 28.48 95.45 -38.69
N ASP A 449 28.45 95.45 -37.35
CA ASP A 449 28.57 96.67 -36.56
C ASP A 449 30.01 97.22 -36.52
N TRP A 450 31.03 96.39 -36.76
CA TRP A 450 32.39 96.88 -37.06
C TRP A 450 32.46 97.51 -38.46
N GLN A 451 31.94 96.85 -39.50
CA GLN A 451 31.86 97.42 -40.85
C GLN A 451 31.15 98.77 -40.85
N ARG A 452 29.98 98.88 -40.20
CA ARG A 452 29.24 100.15 -40.03
C ARG A 452 30.03 101.26 -39.33
N ARG A 453 30.96 100.91 -38.43
CA ARG A 453 31.86 101.87 -37.77
C ARG A 453 33.03 102.26 -38.66
N CYS A 454 33.61 101.33 -39.41
CA CYS A 454 34.60 101.64 -40.45
C CYS A 454 34.02 102.58 -41.51
N ASP A 455 32.89 102.18 -42.12
CA ASP A 455 32.03 103.00 -42.99
C ASP A 455 31.77 104.41 -42.42
N GLY A 456 31.44 104.50 -41.13
CA GLY A 456 31.16 105.76 -40.44
C GLY A 456 32.39 106.65 -40.35
N VAL A 457 33.52 106.09 -39.89
CA VAL A 457 34.80 106.81 -39.81
C VAL A 457 35.30 107.20 -41.19
N GLU A 458 35.17 106.35 -42.20
CA GLU A 458 35.49 106.69 -43.59
C GLU A 458 34.65 107.86 -44.08
N ARG A 459 33.32 107.83 -43.88
CA ARG A 459 32.43 108.97 -44.21
C ARG A 459 32.83 110.25 -43.48
N GLU A 460 33.17 110.18 -42.20
CA GLU A 460 33.69 111.33 -41.45
C GLU A 460 35.03 111.85 -42.01
N GLN A 461 35.95 110.98 -42.41
CA GLN A 461 37.23 111.40 -43.01
C GLN A 461 37.03 111.99 -44.41
N TYR A 462 36.12 111.43 -45.22
CA TYR A 462 35.73 112.03 -46.49
C TYR A 462 35.11 113.41 -46.27
N GLN A 463 34.18 113.56 -45.31
CA GLN A 463 33.59 114.86 -44.94
C GLN A 463 34.66 115.86 -44.49
N ARG A 464 35.56 115.49 -43.56
CA ARG A 464 36.68 116.35 -43.13
C ARG A 464 37.61 116.74 -44.29
N SER A 465 37.82 115.84 -45.26
CA SER A 465 38.63 116.13 -46.44
C SER A 465 37.92 117.07 -47.42
N GLU A 466 36.61 116.92 -47.60
CA GLU A 466 35.76 117.84 -48.39
C GLU A 466 35.67 119.21 -47.73
N ASP A 467 35.43 119.30 -46.42
CA ASP A 467 35.44 120.54 -45.65
C ASP A 467 36.80 121.26 -45.75
N LEU A 468 37.90 120.50 -45.71
CA LEU A 468 39.25 121.03 -45.91
C LEU A 468 39.48 121.51 -47.36
N ILE A 469 39.03 120.76 -48.37
CA ILE A 469 39.12 121.16 -49.77
C ILE A 469 38.28 122.42 -50.04
N GLN A 470 37.07 122.50 -49.48
CA GLN A 470 36.21 123.69 -49.55
C GLN A 470 36.84 124.88 -48.82
N GLY A 471 37.40 124.69 -47.63
CA GLY A 471 38.12 125.71 -46.88
C GLY A 471 39.36 126.24 -47.59
N LEU A 472 40.17 125.34 -48.17
CA LEU A 472 41.34 125.70 -48.99
C LEU A 472 40.94 126.40 -50.30
N THR A 473 39.84 125.98 -50.92
CA THR A 473 39.29 126.62 -52.13
C THR A 473 38.78 128.02 -51.81
N ALA A 474 38.02 128.19 -50.72
CA ALA A 474 37.57 129.50 -50.25
C ALA A 474 38.75 130.42 -49.86
N ALA A 475 39.79 129.88 -49.22
CA ALA A 475 41.01 130.64 -48.90
C ALA A 475 41.79 131.05 -50.18
N ARG A 476 41.91 130.15 -51.16
CA ARG A 476 42.47 130.44 -52.50
C ARG A 476 41.68 131.55 -53.19
N ASP A 477 40.36 131.48 -53.16
CA ASP A 477 39.50 132.42 -53.88
C ASP A 477 39.43 133.79 -53.18
N GLN A 478 39.52 133.82 -51.85
CA GLN A 478 39.75 135.06 -51.10
C GLN A 478 41.14 135.66 -51.37
N ALA A 479 42.19 134.84 -51.52
CA ALA A 479 43.52 135.32 -51.90
C ALA A 479 43.54 135.85 -53.34
N ALA A 480 42.84 135.19 -54.27
CA ALA A 480 42.66 135.65 -55.64
C ALA A 480 41.82 136.94 -55.72
N ALA A 481 40.78 137.10 -54.88
CA ALA A 481 40.03 138.34 -54.77
C ALA A 481 40.91 139.50 -54.28
N LYS A 482 41.69 139.28 -53.21
CA LYS A 482 42.66 140.27 -52.70
C LYS A 482 43.78 140.59 -53.70
N LEU A 483 44.19 139.61 -54.51
CA LEU A 483 45.12 139.82 -55.62
C LEU A 483 44.49 140.72 -56.69
N GLN A 484 43.24 140.44 -57.11
CA GLN A 484 42.51 141.30 -58.06
C GLN A 484 42.26 142.71 -57.51
N GLU A 485 42.02 142.86 -56.20
CA GLU A 485 41.93 144.18 -55.54
C GLU A 485 43.28 144.91 -55.60
N ALA A 486 44.39 144.23 -55.30
CA ALA A 486 45.73 144.81 -55.42
C ALA A 486 46.13 145.13 -56.88
N GLU A 487 45.72 144.31 -57.85
CA GLU A 487 45.90 144.55 -59.29
C GLU A 487 45.10 145.77 -59.76
N ARG A 488 43.87 145.97 -59.26
CA ARG A 488 43.08 147.19 -59.53
C ARG A 488 43.74 148.43 -58.93
N VAL A 489 44.17 148.37 -57.67
CA VAL A 489 44.88 149.48 -57.01
C VAL A 489 46.20 149.80 -57.73
N LEU A 490 46.94 148.79 -58.19
CA LEU A 490 48.11 149.00 -59.05
C LEU A 490 47.74 149.66 -60.37
N HIS A 491 46.65 149.23 -61.03
CA HIS A 491 46.19 149.84 -62.28
C HIS A 491 45.76 151.31 -62.09
N GLU A 492 45.10 151.63 -60.97
CA GLU A 492 44.75 153.00 -60.59
C GLU A 492 46.00 153.87 -60.35
N GLN A 493 46.98 153.36 -59.61
CA GLN A 493 48.29 154.03 -59.44
C GLN A 493 49.01 154.23 -60.77
N ASP A 494 48.98 153.25 -61.66
CA ASP A 494 49.60 153.28 -62.99
C ASP A 494 48.89 154.28 -63.93
N VAL A 495 47.59 154.51 -63.76
CA VAL A 495 46.85 155.61 -64.41
C VAL A 495 47.24 156.99 -63.85
N VAL A 496 47.41 157.13 -62.53
CA VAL A 496 47.87 158.38 -61.90
C VAL A 496 49.30 158.72 -62.34
N LEU A 497 50.22 157.75 -62.38
CA LEU A 497 51.58 157.94 -62.90
C LEU A 497 51.57 158.45 -64.35
N LYS A 498 50.71 157.87 -65.20
CA LYS A 498 50.54 158.31 -66.60
C LYS A 498 49.96 159.73 -66.70
N ALA A 499 49.15 160.18 -65.75
CA ALA A 499 48.70 161.57 -65.68
C ALA A 499 49.86 162.52 -65.33
N VAL A 500 50.60 162.23 -64.25
CA VAL A 500 51.75 163.06 -63.80
C VAL A 500 52.82 163.19 -64.89
N THR A 501 53.10 162.13 -65.67
CA THR A 501 54.02 162.24 -66.82
C THR A 501 53.51 163.18 -67.92
N ARG A 502 52.20 163.32 -68.13
CA ARG A 502 51.63 164.22 -69.14
C ARG A 502 51.74 165.68 -68.72
N GLU A 503 51.53 165.99 -67.44
CA GLU A 503 51.71 167.35 -66.90
C GLU A 503 53.18 167.81 -67.02
N ARG A 504 54.13 166.92 -66.66
CA ARG A 504 55.57 167.14 -66.89
C ARG A 504 55.87 167.45 -68.36
N ASP A 505 55.34 166.66 -69.28
CA ASP A 505 55.66 166.79 -70.71
C ASP A 505 54.98 168.01 -71.36
N GLN A 506 53.84 168.47 -70.84
CA GLN A 506 53.23 169.74 -71.22
C GLN A 506 54.06 170.94 -70.73
N ALA A 507 54.53 170.92 -69.48
CA ALA A 507 55.42 171.97 -68.96
C ALA A 507 56.75 172.06 -69.75
N LEU A 508 57.29 170.92 -70.17
CA LEU A 508 58.50 170.85 -71.02
C LEU A 508 58.29 171.31 -72.47
N GLN A 509 57.04 171.39 -72.95
CA GLN A 509 56.73 171.95 -74.28
C GLN A 509 56.58 173.47 -74.24
N ALA A 510 55.99 174.03 -73.18
CA ALA A 510 55.83 175.48 -73.01
C ALA A 510 57.17 176.25 -72.99
N LEU A 511 58.25 175.60 -72.54
CA LEU A 511 59.59 176.19 -72.44
C LEU A 511 60.42 176.18 -73.74
N ARG A 512 59.88 175.74 -74.88
CA ARG A 512 60.66 175.51 -76.12
C ARG A 512 60.55 176.61 -77.20
N THR A 513 59.75 177.65 -77.02
CA THR A 513 59.33 178.54 -78.13
C THR A 513 59.92 179.95 -78.15
N HIS A 514 60.43 180.50 -77.04
CA HIS A 514 60.96 181.87 -76.98
C HIS A 514 62.23 181.99 -76.11
N GLY A 515 63.10 182.95 -76.43
CA GLY A 515 64.34 183.29 -75.69
C GLY A 515 64.45 184.81 -75.41
N PRO A 516 65.61 185.36 -75.00
CA PRO A 516 66.97 184.81 -75.13
C PRO A 516 67.72 184.53 -73.80
N ARG A 517 68.93 183.94 -73.96
CA ARG A 517 69.97 183.56 -72.99
C ARG A 517 70.17 184.59 -71.84
N PRO A 518 70.37 184.11 -70.60
CA PRO A 518 71.73 184.11 -70.05
C PRO A 518 72.21 182.72 -69.59
N GLU A 519 73.45 182.66 -69.13
CA GLU A 519 74.06 181.49 -68.46
C GLU A 519 74.15 181.73 -66.95
N GLU A 520 74.68 180.74 -66.22
CA GLU A 520 74.92 180.73 -64.76
C GLU A 520 73.69 180.59 -63.84
N ALA A 521 73.48 179.37 -63.34
CA ALA A 521 72.89 179.09 -62.03
C ALA A 521 73.49 177.79 -61.46
N GLN A 522 74.24 177.88 -60.36
CA GLN A 522 74.69 176.72 -59.58
C GLN A 522 74.02 176.77 -58.19
N THR A 523 73.18 175.78 -57.87
CA THR A 523 72.35 175.73 -56.64
C THR A 523 72.24 174.30 -56.10
N LEU A 524 72.02 174.16 -54.78
CA LEU A 524 72.45 172.98 -54.02
C LEU A 524 71.58 172.70 -52.77
N LEU A 525 71.54 171.42 -52.35
CA LEU A 525 71.10 170.91 -51.01
C LEU A 525 69.57 170.99 -50.72
N ARG A 526 68.93 170.32 -49.72
CA ARG A 526 69.39 169.51 -48.55
C ARG A 526 68.38 168.35 -48.15
N PRO A 527 68.22 167.78 -46.91
CA PRO A 527 68.24 166.31 -46.68
C PRO A 527 67.05 165.70 -45.86
N ARG A 528 67.13 164.41 -45.45
CA ARG A 528 66.99 163.85 -44.06
C ARG A 528 67.18 162.29 -44.05
N GLU A 529 68.16 161.65 -43.38
CA GLU A 529 68.27 161.10 -41.99
C GLU A 529 67.17 160.04 -41.61
N GLU A 530 67.39 158.91 -40.89
CA GLU A 530 68.57 158.25 -40.27
C GLU A 530 68.26 156.78 -39.79
N GLU A 531 69.30 155.93 -39.67
CA GLU A 531 69.62 154.79 -38.73
C GLU A 531 68.55 153.75 -38.21
N THR A 532 68.83 152.58 -37.61
CA THR A 532 69.96 151.92 -36.84
C THR A 532 69.98 150.37 -37.12
N GLY A 533 70.86 149.47 -36.59
CA GLY A 533 72.15 149.59 -35.88
C GLY A 533 72.58 148.40 -34.98
N THR A 534 73.23 147.33 -35.52
CA THR A 534 74.01 146.24 -34.81
C THR A 534 73.25 145.22 -33.91
N GLY A 535 73.79 144.06 -33.48
CA GLY A 535 74.96 143.27 -33.95
C GLY A 535 75.57 142.22 -32.96
N SER A 536 75.98 141.04 -33.48
CA SER A 536 76.91 140.00 -32.92
C SER A 536 76.53 139.08 -31.71
N PRO A 537 77.22 137.92 -31.49
CA PRO A 537 76.74 136.82 -30.62
C PRO A 537 77.74 136.33 -29.53
N ALA A 538 77.57 135.07 -29.08
CA ALA A 538 78.48 134.17 -28.33
C ALA A 538 78.42 134.12 -26.78
N LEU A 539 78.24 135.24 -26.05
CA LEU A 539 78.32 135.21 -24.57
C LEU A 539 77.16 134.47 -23.87
N ALA A 540 75.95 134.50 -24.44
CA ALA A 540 74.76 133.92 -23.80
C ALA A 540 74.72 132.37 -23.78
N VAL A 541 75.53 131.70 -24.62
CA VAL A 541 75.49 130.23 -24.77
C VAL A 541 76.14 129.52 -23.58
N GLN A 542 77.17 130.13 -22.98
CA GLN A 542 77.95 129.50 -21.91
C GLN A 542 77.16 129.40 -20.58
N GLN A 543 76.42 130.45 -20.22
CA GLN A 543 75.58 130.48 -19.00
C GLN A 543 74.46 129.42 -19.05
N LEU A 544 73.89 129.15 -20.24
CA LEU A 544 72.85 128.12 -20.41
C LEU A 544 73.41 126.69 -20.29
N GLN A 545 74.70 126.46 -20.53
CA GLN A 545 75.32 125.14 -20.36
C GLN A 545 75.55 124.81 -18.87
N GLU A 546 75.98 125.77 -18.07
CA GLU A 546 76.17 125.60 -16.61
C GLU A 546 74.84 125.34 -15.90
N GLN A 547 73.78 126.06 -16.27
CA GLN A 547 72.42 125.79 -15.76
C GLN A 547 71.91 124.38 -16.14
N ASN A 548 72.24 123.90 -17.34
CA ASN A 548 71.91 122.54 -17.77
C ASN A 548 72.71 121.44 -17.04
N ALA A 549 73.92 121.74 -16.54
CA ALA A 549 74.66 120.82 -15.69
C ALA A 549 74.01 120.69 -14.29
N SER A 550 73.59 121.81 -13.70
CA SER A 550 72.88 121.85 -12.40
C SER A 550 71.57 121.04 -12.42
N LEU A 551 70.73 121.24 -13.43
CA LEU A 551 69.45 120.50 -13.53
C LEU A 551 69.64 118.98 -13.66
N ARG A 552 70.76 118.53 -14.24
CA ARG A 552 71.06 117.09 -14.39
C ARG A 552 71.46 116.40 -13.08
N SER A 553 72.05 117.11 -12.10
CA SER A 553 72.36 116.50 -10.80
C SER A 553 71.11 116.31 -9.94
N VAL A 554 70.18 117.27 -9.98
CA VAL A 554 68.89 117.17 -9.26
C VAL A 554 68.06 115.99 -9.77
N ILE A 555 68.02 115.78 -11.09
CA ILE A 555 67.32 114.64 -11.71
C ILE A 555 67.98 113.28 -11.35
N ALA A 556 69.27 113.25 -11.01
CA ALA A 556 69.92 112.05 -10.50
C ALA A 556 69.53 111.76 -9.03
N GLN A 557 69.51 112.79 -8.17
CA GLN A 557 69.11 112.65 -6.76
C GLN A 557 67.65 112.17 -6.63
N MET A 558 66.72 112.77 -7.39
CA MET A 558 65.30 112.36 -7.41
C MET A 558 65.09 110.90 -7.87
N ARG A 559 66.06 110.27 -8.56
CA ARG A 559 65.99 108.85 -8.92
C ARG A 559 66.46 107.93 -7.79
N GLN A 560 67.52 108.31 -7.09
CA GLN A 560 68.02 107.53 -5.93
C GLN A 560 66.99 107.51 -4.80
N GLU A 561 66.30 108.63 -4.53
CA GLU A 561 65.25 108.68 -3.50
C GLU A 561 64.07 107.74 -3.83
N MET A 562 63.65 107.67 -5.10
CA MET A 562 62.59 106.76 -5.54
C MET A 562 62.98 105.27 -5.47
N GLU A 563 64.26 104.92 -5.65
CA GLU A 563 64.73 103.54 -5.45
C GLU A 563 64.73 103.15 -3.97
N THR A 564 65.13 104.05 -3.05
CA THR A 564 65.19 103.73 -1.59
C THR A 564 63.84 103.46 -0.92
N LEU A 565 62.72 103.82 -1.56
CA LEU A 565 61.36 103.58 -1.06
C LEU A 565 60.76 102.23 -1.51
N SER A 566 61.42 101.52 -2.43
CA SER A 566 61.00 100.19 -2.91
C SER A 566 61.12 99.10 -1.83
N ASP A 567 62.22 99.11 -1.08
CA ASP A 567 62.76 97.87 -0.48
C ASP A 567 62.36 97.64 1.00
N GLN A 568 61.23 98.18 1.46
CA GLN A 568 60.86 98.20 2.89
C GLN A 568 59.47 97.61 3.24
N MET A 569 58.91 96.66 2.48
CA MET A 569 57.61 96.01 2.80
C MET A 569 57.51 94.50 2.48
N LEU A 570 57.66 93.64 3.51
CA LEU A 570 57.26 92.21 3.67
C LEU A 570 57.93 91.66 4.97
N PRO A 571 57.58 90.49 5.57
CA PRO A 571 56.47 89.53 5.39
C PRO A 571 55.52 89.62 6.65
N PRO A 572 55.00 88.59 7.40
CA PRO A 572 54.85 87.12 7.27
C PRO A 572 53.39 86.59 7.52
N ALA A 573 53.22 85.35 8.02
CA ALA A 573 51.92 84.66 8.23
C ALA A 573 51.69 84.18 9.69
N ARG A 574 50.45 83.75 10.04
CA ARG A 574 50.07 83.14 11.33
C ARG A 574 48.95 82.07 11.23
N LEU A 575 48.75 81.33 12.33
CA LEU A 575 47.84 80.17 12.52
C LEU A 575 46.95 80.35 13.78
N GLY A 576 45.81 79.63 13.83
CA GLY A 576 44.96 79.42 15.03
C GLY A 576 43.91 80.51 15.32
N ALA A 577 42.95 80.34 16.24
CA ALA A 577 42.44 79.15 16.96
C ALA A 577 41.14 79.52 17.73
N GLY A 578 40.29 78.56 18.13
CA GLY A 578 39.11 78.83 18.99
C GLY A 578 38.31 77.57 19.42
N ALA A 579 37.89 77.53 20.69
CA ALA A 579 37.19 76.43 21.41
C ALA A 579 36.33 77.09 22.57
N PRO A 580 35.71 76.41 23.56
CA PRO A 580 35.55 74.96 23.89
C PRO A 580 34.07 74.49 23.72
N GLU A 581 33.39 73.55 24.42
CA GLU A 581 33.58 72.69 25.62
C GLU A 581 32.64 71.43 25.45
N ALA A 582 32.33 70.47 26.35
CA ALA A 582 32.48 70.29 27.81
C ALA A 582 32.67 68.80 28.25
N THR A 583 31.89 68.30 29.22
CA THR A 583 32.18 67.12 30.09
C THR A 583 30.90 66.33 30.46
N GLN A 584 30.84 65.16 31.14
CA GLN A 584 31.84 64.39 31.93
C GLN A 584 31.47 62.89 32.12
N ASP A 585 32.41 62.11 32.63
CA ASP A 585 32.36 60.71 33.12
C ASP A 585 31.71 60.60 34.55
N PRO A 586 31.84 59.53 35.40
CA PRO A 586 32.44 58.18 35.22
C PRO A 586 31.77 56.94 35.92
N LYS A 587 32.08 55.72 35.41
CA LYS A 587 32.37 54.45 36.18
C LYS A 587 31.25 53.72 36.99
N ALA A 588 31.35 52.43 37.37
CA ALA A 588 32.27 51.31 37.05
C ALA A 588 31.74 49.89 37.42
N ALA A 589 32.14 48.89 36.62
CA ALA A 589 32.71 47.54 36.91
C ALA A 589 32.09 46.45 37.86
N ALA A 590 32.22 45.19 37.39
CA ALA A 590 32.53 43.90 38.09
C ALA A 590 31.43 42.84 38.36
N ASP A 591 31.70 41.61 37.86
CA ASP A 591 31.19 40.26 38.23
C ASP A 591 32.07 39.64 39.37
N PRO A 592 31.85 38.41 39.96
CA PRO A 592 31.10 37.22 39.46
C PRO A 592 30.42 36.26 40.50
N THR A 593 29.97 35.08 40.00
CA THR A 593 29.90 33.71 40.64
C THR A 593 28.82 33.26 41.66
N VAL A 594 27.98 32.30 41.19
CA VAL A 594 27.71 30.94 41.76
C VAL A 594 26.72 30.79 42.98
N PRO A 595 25.94 29.68 43.09
CA PRO A 595 24.53 29.76 43.51
C PRO A 595 24.10 29.01 44.80
N GLY A 596 23.00 29.47 45.43
CA GLY A 596 22.51 28.95 46.71
C GLY A 596 21.55 27.75 46.71
N TYR A 597 20.94 27.37 45.57
CA TYR A 597 19.88 26.33 45.57
C TYR A 597 20.41 24.89 45.73
N VAL A 598 21.64 24.61 45.32
CA VAL A 598 22.22 23.24 45.36
C VAL A 598 22.35 22.71 46.79
N LEU A 599 22.57 23.58 47.76
CA LEU A 599 22.68 23.21 49.18
C LEU A 599 21.33 22.74 49.79
N ALA A 600 20.19 23.05 49.16
CA ALA A 600 18.89 22.54 49.59
C ALA A 600 18.72 21.04 49.25
N LEU A 601 19.15 20.61 48.06
CA LEU A 601 19.11 19.21 47.63
C LEU A 601 19.92 18.30 48.56
N GLU A 602 21.05 18.79 49.09
CA GLU A 602 21.82 18.02 50.07
C GLU A 602 21.11 17.87 51.43
N ALA A 603 20.18 18.76 51.79
CA ALA A 603 19.38 18.60 53.00
C ALA A 603 18.33 17.49 52.80
N GLU A 604 17.70 17.44 51.63
CA GLU A 604 16.75 16.39 51.25
C GLU A 604 17.43 15.02 51.13
N MET A 605 18.66 14.94 50.62
CA MET A 605 19.45 13.70 50.66
C MET A 605 19.78 13.21 52.09
N ARG A 606 19.65 14.06 53.12
CA ARG A 606 19.77 13.64 54.53
C ARG A 606 18.46 13.06 55.09
N HIS A 607 17.31 13.29 54.42
CA HIS A 607 16.06 12.55 54.66
C HIS A 607 16.13 11.10 54.12
N LEU A 608 16.90 10.85 53.05
CA LEU A 608 17.14 9.52 52.47
C LEU A 608 17.63 8.47 53.50
N LYS A 609 18.36 8.90 54.53
CA LYS A 609 18.86 8.04 55.62
C LYS A 609 17.82 7.76 56.72
N HIS A 610 16.60 8.28 56.58
CA HIS A 610 15.58 8.24 57.61
C HIS A 610 14.21 7.86 57.03
N LYS A 611 14.09 6.74 56.31
CA LYS A 611 14.26 5.37 56.88
C LYS A 611 14.02 4.37 55.72
N PHE A 612 14.75 3.28 55.45
CA PHE A 612 15.78 2.49 56.18
C PHE A 612 15.40 1.85 57.51
N LYS A 613 14.28 2.27 58.11
CA LYS A 613 13.43 1.48 59.00
C LYS A 613 12.11 1.25 58.25
N THR A 614 11.83 0.09 57.71
CA THR A 614 12.62 -1.14 57.52
C THR A 614 11.97 -1.85 56.31
N LEU A 615 12.62 -2.64 55.44
CA LEU A 615 13.60 -3.70 55.69
C LEU A 615 13.12 -4.72 56.74
N GLU A 616 11.87 -5.17 56.64
CA GLU A 616 11.36 -6.29 57.46
C GLU A 616 10.26 -7.12 56.76
N GLU A 617 9.41 -6.52 55.92
CA GLU A 617 8.36 -7.26 55.17
C GLU A 617 8.84 -7.77 53.79
N HIS A 618 10.08 -8.26 53.72
CA HIS A 618 10.62 -8.98 52.57
C HIS A 618 10.45 -10.50 52.74
N LEU A 619 9.23 -11.01 52.53
CA LEU A 619 8.89 -12.42 52.34
C LEU A 619 7.63 -12.50 51.44
N GLU A 620 7.55 -13.30 50.38
CA GLU A 620 8.58 -14.03 49.64
C GLU A 620 8.10 -14.22 48.17
N VAL A 621 8.70 -15.11 47.37
CA VAL A 621 8.54 -15.18 45.90
C VAL A 621 7.77 -16.43 45.42
N SER A 622 7.04 -16.27 44.30
CA SER A 622 6.48 -17.31 43.38
C SER A 622 5.11 -17.97 43.64
N GLU A 623 4.30 -17.92 42.58
CA GLU A 623 3.26 -18.89 42.13
C GLU A 623 3.92 -20.12 41.42
N PRO A 624 3.25 -21.24 41.03
CA PRO A 624 1.79 -21.53 41.09
C PRO A 624 1.33 -22.96 41.54
N TRP A 625 0.00 -23.07 41.75
CA TRP A 625 -0.91 -24.20 41.41
C TRP A 625 -0.96 -25.58 42.12
N LYS A 626 -2.23 -25.95 42.41
CA LYS A 626 -2.92 -27.28 42.41
C LYS A 626 -2.87 -28.22 43.64
N THR A 627 -4.06 -28.72 43.97
CA THR A 627 -4.43 -29.73 45.00
C THR A 627 -4.52 -31.15 44.41
N PRO A 628 -4.56 -32.22 45.23
CA PRO A 628 -5.85 -32.93 45.46
C PRO A 628 -6.00 -33.72 46.80
N SER A 629 -7.26 -34.03 47.21
CA SER A 629 -7.79 -35.21 47.99
C SER A 629 -7.12 -35.68 49.32
N SER A 630 -7.76 -36.37 50.29
CA SER A 630 -9.10 -37.00 50.36
C SER A 630 -9.58 -37.40 51.80
N CYS A 631 -10.92 -37.48 51.98
CA CYS A 631 -11.74 -38.46 52.76
C CYS A 631 -11.77 -38.62 54.32
N ALA A 632 -12.95 -39.17 54.73
CA ALA A 632 -13.39 -39.80 56.01
C ALA A 632 -13.76 -38.91 57.25
N GLY A 633 -14.85 -39.16 58.01
CA GLY A 633 -15.99 -40.10 57.82
C GLY A 633 -17.00 -40.21 59.02
N ALA A 634 -18.09 -41.00 58.84
CA ALA A 634 -19.16 -41.47 59.80
C ALA A 634 -20.21 -40.45 60.36
N GLN A 635 -21.55 -40.56 60.17
CA GLN A 635 -22.60 -41.52 60.67
C GLN A 635 -22.84 -41.47 62.21
N PRO A 636 -24.04 -41.81 62.82
CA PRO A 636 -25.17 -42.63 62.30
C PRO A 636 -26.65 -42.23 62.69
N GLY A 637 -27.66 -43.02 62.27
CA GLY A 637 -28.99 -43.15 62.94
C GLY A 637 -30.13 -43.79 62.11
N VAL A 638 -30.76 -44.93 62.54
CA VAL A 638 -31.82 -45.67 61.77
C VAL A 638 -32.82 -46.49 62.65
N PRO A 639 -34.15 -46.33 62.46
CA PRO A 639 -35.21 -47.29 62.88
C PRO A 639 -36.39 -47.45 61.85
N ALA A 640 -37.50 -48.20 62.05
CA ALA A 640 -37.75 -49.59 62.52
C ALA A 640 -39.29 -49.96 62.42
N SER A 641 -39.66 -51.26 62.42
CA SER A 641 -40.99 -51.86 62.77
C SER A 641 -42.19 -51.74 61.77
N ALA A 642 -43.18 -52.65 61.63
CA ALA A 642 -43.32 -54.13 61.80
C ALA A 642 -44.71 -54.67 61.28
N ASP A 643 -44.82 -55.99 61.00
CA ASP A 643 -45.94 -56.98 61.21
C ASP A 643 -47.44 -56.73 60.81
N ALA A 644 -48.38 -57.70 60.70
CA ALA A 644 -48.41 -59.16 60.37
C ALA A 644 -49.88 -59.74 60.29
N ALA A 645 -50.06 -61.03 59.90
CA ALA A 645 -51.29 -61.90 59.96
C ALA A 645 -52.51 -61.54 59.04
N GLY A 646 -53.51 -62.40 58.72
CA GLY A 646 -53.84 -63.84 58.95
C GLY A 646 -55.40 -64.06 58.97
N GLY A 647 -56.06 -65.18 58.62
CA GLY A 647 -55.74 -66.53 58.12
C GLY A 647 -57.01 -67.46 58.04
N ALA A 648 -56.83 -68.81 57.96
CA ALA A 648 -57.82 -69.93 58.13
C ALA A 648 -58.66 -70.47 56.93
N VAL A 649 -58.94 -71.80 56.91
CA VAL A 649 -59.62 -72.59 55.83
C VAL A 649 -60.25 -73.91 56.35
N PRO A 650 -61.51 -74.26 56.01
CA PRO A 650 -61.97 -75.68 56.03
C PRO A 650 -63.08 -76.13 55.01
N GLY A 651 -62.92 -77.33 54.40
CA GLY A 651 -64.01 -78.24 53.92
C GLY A 651 -64.68 -77.99 52.54
N ASP A 652 -65.27 -79.00 51.87
CA ASP A 652 -65.09 -80.48 51.97
C ASP A 652 -65.61 -81.20 50.68
N SER A 653 -64.96 -82.28 50.23
CA SER A 653 -65.51 -83.22 49.20
C SER A 653 -64.64 -84.50 49.03
N PRO A 654 -65.20 -85.73 49.01
CA PRO A 654 -64.42 -86.92 49.39
C PRO A 654 -64.36 -88.02 48.32
N SER A 655 -63.55 -87.85 47.27
CA SER A 655 -63.27 -88.91 46.27
C SER A 655 -61.77 -89.13 46.05
N ALA A 656 -61.06 -88.10 45.58
CA ALA A 656 -59.60 -88.13 45.36
C ALA A 656 -58.82 -88.49 46.65
N GLY A 657 -59.28 -88.00 47.79
CA GLY A 657 -58.67 -88.29 49.10
C GLY A 657 -58.67 -89.77 49.47
N LEU A 658 -59.66 -90.56 49.03
CA LEU A 658 -59.76 -91.98 49.39
C LEU A 658 -58.93 -92.86 48.45
N ALA A 659 -58.77 -92.48 47.18
CA ALA A 659 -57.78 -93.05 46.28
C ALA A 659 -56.35 -92.78 46.78
N LEU A 660 -56.04 -91.53 47.15
CA LEU A 660 -54.74 -91.14 47.73
C LEU A 660 -54.47 -91.83 49.07
N ARG A 661 -55.50 -92.10 49.89
CA ARG A 661 -55.37 -92.85 51.14
C ARG A 661 -55.06 -94.32 50.87
N LYS A 662 -55.76 -94.98 49.94
CA LYS A 662 -55.40 -96.32 49.46
C LYS A 662 -53.97 -96.39 48.91
N LEU A 663 -53.54 -95.40 48.12
CA LEU A 663 -52.16 -95.33 47.61
C LEU A 663 -51.14 -95.13 48.75
N ARG A 664 -51.44 -94.25 49.71
CA ARG A 664 -50.61 -93.99 50.90
C ARG A 664 -50.52 -95.20 51.82
N ASP A 665 -51.59 -95.98 51.95
CA ASP A 665 -51.64 -97.19 52.77
C ASP A 665 -51.00 -98.41 52.07
N ARG A 666 -51.08 -98.51 50.73
CA ARG A 666 -50.23 -99.44 49.95
C ARG A 666 -48.75 -99.03 49.99
N ALA A 667 -48.43 -97.74 49.96
CA ALA A 667 -47.05 -97.25 50.14
C ALA A 667 -46.52 -97.49 51.56
N ARG A 668 -47.39 -97.47 52.58
CA ARG A 668 -47.07 -97.93 53.94
C ARG A 668 -46.87 -99.45 53.99
N LEU A 669 -47.68 -100.24 53.28
CA LEU A 669 -47.50 -101.69 53.18
C LEU A 669 -46.18 -102.05 52.47
N LEU A 670 -45.84 -101.38 51.36
CA LEU A 670 -44.54 -101.54 50.69
C LEU A 670 -43.39 -101.12 51.60
N ASN A 671 -43.47 -99.97 52.29
CA ASN A 671 -42.44 -99.59 53.26
C ASN A 671 -42.35 -100.57 54.45
N PHE A 672 -43.46 -101.19 54.86
CA PHE A 672 -43.48 -102.25 55.88
C PHE A 672 -42.86 -103.55 55.37
N LEU A 673 -43.10 -103.95 54.12
CA LEU A 673 -42.47 -105.12 53.49
C LEU A 673 -40.98 -104.89 53.25
N VAL A 674 -40.57 -103.71 52.78
CA VAL A 674 -39.16 -103.31 52.63
C VAL A 674 -38.47 -103.19 54.00
N ALA A 675 -39.16 -102.70 55.03
CA ALA A 675 -38.64 -102.70 56.40
C ALA A 675 -38.55 -104.11 56.99
N ARG A 676 -39.52 -105.01 56.69
CA ARG A 676 -39.50 -106.42 57.09
C ARG A 676 -38.36 -107.18 56.41
N LEU A 677 -38.15 -106.98 55.11
CA LEU A 677 -37.01 -107.50 54.36
C LEU A 677 -35.68 -106.97 54.91
N ARG A 678 -35.53 -105.65 55.08
CA ARG A 678 -34.34 -105.06 55.72
C ARG A 678 -34.11 -105.60 57.13
N ARG A 679 -35.17 -105.88 57.91
CA ARG A 679 -35.06 -106.41 59.27
C ARG A 679 -34.74 -107.91 59.30
N LYS A 680 -35.29 -108.73 58.39
CA LYS A 680 -34.84 -110.12 58.16
C LYS A 680 -33.33 -110.14 57.87
N VAL A 681 -32.89 -109.31 56.92
CA VAL A 681 -31.50 -109.24 56.43
C VAL A 681 -30.51 -108.66 57.47
N LEU A 682 -30.98 -107.98 58.52
CA LEU A 682 -30.13 -107.29 59.50
C LEU A 682 -30.22 -107.83 60.95
N GLN A 683 -31.01 -108.87 61.23
CA GLN A 683 -31.14 -109.40 62.62
C GLN A 683 -30.80 -110.88 62.81
N GLU A 684 -30.75 -111.72 61.76
CA GLU A 684 -30.22 -113.09 61.85
C GLU A 684 -29.37 -113.47 60.62
N PRO A 685 -28.28 -114.26 60.77
CA PRO A 685 -27.49 -114.77 59.66
C PRO A 685 -28.21 -115.97 59.01
N LEU A 686 -29.13 -115.69 58.10
CA LEU A 686 -29.89 -116.70 57.37
C LEU A 686 -29.02 -117.51 56.40
N ASP A 687 -29.21 -118.83 56.41
CA ASP A 687 -28.44 -119.76 55.58
C ASP A 687 -28.75 -119.59 54.08
N VAL A 688 -27.72 -119.76 53.25
CA VAL A 688 -27.68 -119.30 51.86
C VAL A 688 -28.76 -119.94 50.99
N ASP A 689 -29.12 -121.19 51.26
CA ASP A 689 -30.15 -121.93 50.52
C ASP A 689 -31.58 -121.41 50.77
N THR A 690 -31.84 -120.76 51.92
CA THR A 690 -33.11 -120.04 52.16
C THR A 690 -33.15 -118.73 51.39
N VAL A 691 -32.04 -118.00 51.38
CA VAL A 691 -31.90 -116.72 50.67
C VAL A 691 -32.07 -116.90 49.15
N GLN A 692 -31.60 -118.01 48.59
CA GLN A 692 -31.76 -118.31 47.15
C GLN A 692 -33.16 -118.78 46.74
N ARG A 693 -34.04 -119.14 47.69
CA ARG A 693 -35.39 -119.66 47.37
C ARG A 693 -36.51 -118.71 47.75
N GLU A 694 -36.46 -118.11 48.95
CA GLU A 694 -37.53 -117.26 49.44
C GLU A 694 -37.38 -115.81 48.96
N LEU A 695 -36.15 -115.28 48.91
CA LEU A 695 -35.91 -113.89 48.55
C LEU A 695 -36.34 -113.57 47.10
N PRO A 696 -36.10 -114.42 46.08
CA PRO A 696 -36.63 -114.19 44.74
C PRO A 696 -38.16 -114.16 44.73
N HIS A 697 -38.82 -115.04 45.48
CA HIS A 697 -40.29 -115.09 45.49
C HIS A 697 -40.92 -113.87 46.22
N GLU A 698 -40.30 -113.39 47.31
CA GLU A 698 -40.69 -112.11 47.93
C GLU A 698 -40.38 -110.91 47.02
N LEU A 699 -39.31 -110.94 46.21
CA LEU A 699 -38.95 -109.90 45.23
C LEU A 699 -39.82 -109.91 43.97
N ASP A 700 -40.31 -111.06 43.53
CA ASP A 700 -41.24 -111.22 42.42
C ASP A 700 -42.66 -110.77 42.83
N GLN A 701 -43.09 -111.08 44.06
CA GLN A 701 -44.31 -110.50 44.63
C GLN A 701 -44.21 -108.97 44.76
N MET A 702 -43.07 -108.45 45.20
CA MET A 702 -42.79 -107.00 45.19
C MET A 702 -42.86 -106.40 43.77
N HIS A 703 -42.30 -107.06 42.76
CA HIS A 703 -42.40 -106.60 41.37
C HIS A 703 -43.84 -106.66 40.83
N LEU A 704 -44.63 -107.68 41.19
CA LEU A 704 -46.03 -107.78 40.80
C LEU A 704 -46.89 -106.68 41.42
N GLU A 705 -46.74 -106.37 42.72
CA GLU A 705 -47.40 -105.21 43.36
C GLU A 705 -46.93 -103.88 42.75
N VAL A 706 -45.64 -103.71 42.45
CA VAL A 706 -45.11 -102.50 41.79
C VAL A 706 -45.61 -102.35 40.34
N LEU A 707 -45.78 -103.44 39.59
CA LEU A 707 -46.37 -103.42 38.25
C LEU A 707 -47.88 -103.12 38.30
N GLN A 708 -48.62 -103.68 39.28
CA GLN A 708 -50.03 -103.32 39.51
C GLN A 708 -50.18 -101.84 39.92
N LEU A 709 -49.27 -101.32 40.75
CA LEU A 709 -49.24 -99.90 41.12
C LEU A 709 -48.91 -99.00 39.93
N ARG A 710 -47.95 -99.36 39.07
CA ARG A 710 -47.70 -98.62 37.81
C ARG A 710 -48.90 -98.64 36.88
N ARG A 711 -49.66 -99.74 36.84
CA ARG A 711 -50.90 -99.85 36.07
C ARG A 711 -52.01 -98.96 36.66
N GLN A 712 -52.20 -98.99 37.97
CA GLN A 712 -53.16 -98.13 38.69
C GLN A 712 -52.78 -96.64 38.63
N VAL A 713 -51.49 -96.31 38.58
CA VAL A 713 -51.02 -94.94 38.35
C VAL A 713 -51.31 -94.51 36.91
N ALA A 714 -51.04 -95.35 35.91
CA ALA A 714 -51.39 -95.05 34.52
C ALA A 714 -52.92 -94.91 34.31
N GLU A 715 -53.73 -95.72 35.00
CA GLU A 715 -55.20 -95.59 35.04
C GLU A 715 -55.62 -94.26 35.70
N LEU A 716 -55.01 -93.86 36.82
CA LEU A 716 -55.24 -92.56 37.46
C LEU A 716 -54.75 -91.37 36.60
N GLU A 717 -53.64 -91.51 35.87
CA GLU A 717 -53.12 -90.51 34.93
C GLU A 717 -54.04 -90.37 33.71
N GLN A 718 -54.66 -91.46 33.25
CA GLN A 718 -55.71 -91.41 32.22
C GLN A 718 -56.98 -90.73 32.75
N HIS A 719 -57.41 -91.00 33.98
CA HIS A 719 -58.55 -90.30 34.60
C HIS A 719 -58.26 -88.81 34.85
N LEU A 720 -57.05 -88.44 35.27
CA LEU A 720 -56.63 -87.04 35.38
C LEU A 720 -56.46 -86.36 34.01
N GLY A 721 -56.04 -87.10 32.99
CA GLY A 721 -55.98 -86.65 31.60
C GLY A 721 -57.35 -86.42 30.97
N ALA A 722 -58.36 -87.21 31.36
CA ALA A 722 -59.76 -87.01 30.99
C ALA A 722 -60.37 -85.80 31.72
N ALA A 723 -60.22 -85.72 33.04
CA ALA A 723 -60.71 -84.59 33.84
C ALA A 723 -60.06 -83.25 33.49
N ARG A 724 -58.89 -83.25 32.81
CA ARG A 724 -58.24 -82.05 32.26
C ARG A 724 -58.62 -81.75 30.80
N LYS A 725 -59.47 -82.57 30.18
CA LYS A 725 -60.07 -82.36 28.85
C LYS A 725 -61.56 -82.03 28.91
N GLU A 726 -62.28 -82.45 29.94
CA GLU A 726 -63.70 -82.12 30.19
C GLU A 726 -63.93 -80.69 30.72
N GLY A 727 -62.95 -79.78 30.56
CA GLY A 727 -62.94 -78.43 31.15
C GLY A 727 -62.79 -77.29 30.16
N GLY A 728 -63.10 -77.50 28.86
CA GLY A 728 -62.87 -76.47 27.84
C GLY A 728 -63.36 -76.80 26.43
N ASP A 729 -64.66 -77.01 26.25
CA ASP A 729 -65.31 -76.83 24.94
C ASP A 729 -65.65 -75.33 24.75
N THR A 730 -65.51 -74.76 23.55
CA THR A 730 -66.56 -74.83 22.52
C THR A 730 -66.04 -74.39 21.14
N LEU A 731 -66.80 -74.75 20.10
CA LEU A 731 -66.72 -74.30 18.69
C LEU A 731 -65.67 -74.98 17.78
N ASP A 732 -66.11 -76.11 17.20
CA ASP A 732 -66.25 -76.35 15.74
C ASP A 732 -64.99 -76.44 14.82
N THR A 733 -64.91 -77.34 13.84
CA THR A 733 -65.85 -78.39 13.36
C THR A 733 -65.16 -79.57 12.63
N ALA A 734 -65.83 -80.73 12.63
CA ALA A 734 -65.85 -81.80 11.61
C ALA A 734 -64.55 -82.52 11.13
N GLY A 735 -64.57 -83.87 11.13
CA GLY A 735 -63.52 -84.69 10.47
C GLY A 735 -63.50 -86.19 10.79
N LEU A 736 -64.49 -86.94 10.29
CA LEU A 736 -64.64 -88.41 10.32
C LEU A 736 -63.33 -89.19 9.99
N GLY A 737 -63.04 -90.40 10.51
CA GLY A 737 -63.83 -91.31 11.36
C GLY A 737 -63.05 -92.59 11.76
N ALA A 738 -63.73 -93.52 12.44
CA ALA A 738 -63.19 -94.78 13.02
C ALA A 738 -62.96 -95.90 11.94
N GLU A 739 -62.47 -97.14 12.19
CA GLU A 739 -62.76 -98.12 13.25
C GLU A 739 -61.73 -99.27 13.43
N VAL A 740 -61.66 -99.83 14.66
CA VAL A 740 -61.63 -101.28 15.07
C VAL A 740 -60.49 -102.24 14.63
N GLY A 741 -60.14 -103.18 15.54
CA GLY A 741 -59.38 -104.42 15.29
C GLY A 741 -57.94 -104.39 15.85
N ALA A 742 -57.54 -105.01 16.97
CA ALA A 742 -58.01 -106.15 17.78
C ALA A 742 -57.81 -107.55 17.15
N LEU A 743 -56.72 -108.23 17.53
CA LEU A 743 -56.48 -109.70 17.69
C LEU A 743 -54.95 -109.88 17.96
N CYS A 744 -54.43 -110.35 19.10
CA CYS A 744 -54.51 -111.64 19.80
C CYS A 744 -53.87 -112.85 19.08
N ARG A 745 -52.96 -113.55 19.79
CA ARG A 745 -52.36 -114.89 19.52
C ARG A 745 -51.34 -114.98 18.35
N SER A 746 -50.44 -115.97 18.28
CA SER A 746 -49.78 -116.82 19.30
C SER A 746 -48.66 -117.69 18.69
N GLN A 747 -47.61 -117.96 19.49
CA GLN A 747 -46.83 -119.22 19.53
C GLN A 747 -45.95 -119.64 18.33
N LEU A 748 -45.09 -120.63 18.63
CA LEU A 748 -44.34 -121.55 17.75
C LEU A 748 -43.14 -120.98 16.96
N GLY A 749 -41.94 -121.43 17.35
CA GLY A 749 -40.83 -121.70 16.42
C GLY A 749 -41.00 -123.08 15.75
N PRO A 750 -39.94 -123.80 15.30
CA PRO A 750 -38.53 -123.69 15.73
C PRO A 750 -37.51 -123.69 14.56
N GLY A 751 -36.23 -123.97 14.85
CA GLY A 751 -35.46 -124.89 14.00
C GLY A 751 -34.33 -124.35 13.10
N HIS A 752 -33.13 -124.26 13.67
CA HIS A 752 -31.88 -124.86 13.16
C HIS A 752 -31.33 -124.64 11.73
N LEU A 753 -30.02 -124.31 11.72
CA LEU A 753 -28.93 -124.68 10.78
C LEU A 753 -28.55 -123.79 9.59
N ALA A 754 -27.22 -123.79 9.36
CA ALA A 754 -26.45 -123.48 8.13
C ALA A 754 -26.36 -122.03 7.59
N LEU A 755 -25.19 -121.43 7.87
CA LEU A 755 -24.28 -120.66 6.98
C LEU A 755 -24.44 -120.86 5.45
N PRO A 756 -23.84 -119.98 4.60
CA PRO A 756 -23.55 -118.54 4.76
C PRO A 756 -23.81 -117.69 3.49
N LEU A 757 -23.73 -116.35 3.57
CA LEU A 757 -22.87 -115.48 2.71
C LEU A 757 -23.06 -113.97 2.98
N LEU A 758 -22.08 -113.19 2.50
CA LEU A 758 -21.88 -111.73 2.60
C LEU A 758 -22.23 -111.02 1.25
N PRO A 759 -22.17 -109.67 1.09
CA PRO A 759 -22.10 -108.55 2.05
C PRO A 759 -23.01 -107.31 1.67
N LEU A 760 -22.74 -106.16 2.33
CA LEU A 760 -22.64 -104.76 1.80
C LEU A 760 -23.65 -103.67 2.24
N ALA A 761 -23.07 -102.49 2.51
CA ALA A 761 -23.64 -101.16 2.81
C ALA A 761 -24.48 -101.00 4.11
N GLY A 762 -24.36 -99.92 4.90
CA GLY A 762 -23.50 -98.73 4.74
C GLY A 762 -23.41 -97.81 5.98
N LEU A 763 -22.62 -96.74 5.82
CA LEU A 763 -22.28 -95.61 6.74
C LEU A 763 -23.48 -94.72 7.14
N PRO A 764 -23.34 -93.65 7.99
CA PRO A 764 -22.25 -93.21 8.91
C PRO A 764 -22.73 -92.79 10.33
N SER A 765 -21.83 -92.26 11.21
CA SER A 765 -22.02 -90.95 11.93
C SER A 765 -20.91 -90.57 12.97
N HIS A 766 -20.93 -89.31 13.42
CA HIS A 766 -19.82 -88.43 13.88
C HIS A 766 -19.60 -88.25 15.43
N LEU A 767 -18.51 -87.53 15.80
CA LEU A 767 -18.16 -86.83 17.09
C LEU A 767 -17.93 -87.67 18.38
N ARG A 768 -17.19 -87.25 19.44
CA ARG A 768 -16.04 -86.30 19.58
C ARG A 768 -14.88 -86.78 20.53
N PRO A 769 -15.06 -87.25 21.79
CA PRO A 769 -14.04 -87.00 22.87
C PRO A 769 -13.62 -88.24 23.74
N PRO A 770 -12.81 -88.15 24.83
CA PRO A 770 -11.55 -87.37 25.07
C PRO A 770 -10.47 -87.97 26.08
N GLY A 771 -9.21 -87.50 25.98
CA GLY A 771 -8.46 -86.73 27.03
C GLY A 771 -7.97 -87.29 28.41
N LEU A 772 -7.48 -86.34 29.26
CA LEU A 772 -7.25 -86.32 30.74
C LEU A 772 -5.86 -86.64 31.43
N ARG A 773 -5.49 -85.71 32.35
CA ARG A 773 -4.60 -85.78 33.57
C ARG A 773 -3.05 -85.76 33.40
N VAL A 774 -2.19 -84.97 34.11
CA VAL A 774 -2.06 -84.45 35.53
C VAL A 774 -1.33 -85.46 36.47
N PRO A 775 -0.44 -85.12 37.47
CA PRO A 775 0.07 -83.81 38.02
C PRO A 775 1.63 -83.67 38.22
N GLY A 776 2.15 -82.56 38.80
CA GLY A 776 3.42 -82.59 39.60
C GLY A 776 4.19 -81.27 39.92
N PHE A 777 4.30 -80.93 41.23
CA PHE A 777 5.24 -80.06 42.00
C PHE A 777 6.64 -79.68 41.41
N LYS A 778 7.39 -78.63 41.80
CA LYS A 778 7.22 -77.35 42.59
C LYS A 778 8.49 -76.43 42.36
N PRO A 779 8.61 -75.18 42.88
CA PRO A 779 9.49 -74.13 42.32
C PRO A 779 10.77 -73.72 43.09
N GLY A 780 11.61 -72.92 42.41
CA GLY A 780 12.67 -72.03 42.94
C GLY A 780 13.56 -71.51 41.79
N GLY A 781 14.14 -70.29 41.78
CA GLY A 781 14.04 -69.14 42.70
C GLY A 781 15.16 -68.10 42.43
N SER A 782 15.16 -66.95 43.13
CA SER A 782 16.21 -65.89 43.11
C SER A 782 16.27 -65.01 41.83
N LEU A 783 16.77 -63.75 41.84
CA LEU A 783 17.25 -62.87 42.93
C LEU A 783 17.12 -61.38 42.54
N HIS A 784 17.50 -60.45 43.43
CA HIS A 784 17.39 -58.99 43.31
C HIS A 784 18.32 -58.36 42.25
N THR A 785 17.83 -57.30 41.60
CA THR A 785 18.22 -55.91 41.91
C THR A 785 16.98 -55.02 41.85
#